data_AF-A0A956U5A7-F1
#
_entry.id   AF-A0A956U5A7-F1
#
_cell.length_a   1.000
_cell.length_b   1.000
_cell.length_c   1.000
_cell.angle_alpha   90.00
_cell.angle_beta   90.00
_cell.angle_gamma   90.00
#
_symmetry.space_group_name_H-M   'P 1'
#
loop_
_entity.id
_entity.type
_entity.pdbx_description
1 polymer ?
#
loop_
_entity_poly.entity_id
_entity_poly.type
_entity_poly.pdbx_seq_one_letter_code
_entity_poly.pdbx_strand_id
1 'polypeptide(L)'
;MQTRSPKVKKHRRYKVDNRPLCQGMPFVLTDAAHPRMVLKNGSHFLVLDQSASIPACNTLGYGYYRNDTRYLSEWEMLLNGVPLSLLSTNVSEGYTATFLHTNVQTDDIPQQSITLRREVVLHDLLWEKIIIENYLNAYVECELTIRFQSDFADMFEVRGMNREVRGERMIPVASRDLSALFLAYRGTDNILIESLIEFQGMKPIKIEEGLVTFKLELNGRERKEFEMCLSTAVNGKESAADPARIGADRARELADEEYQAWASKWSTVYTEHELFNASIERGYRDIFILRQPTPKGYGIAAGIPWYSAVFGRDSAITAWQLLPYSKQVARETIDVLGKYQGVKEDPRTEESAGRIMHEIRFGELARNRQIPHTPYYGTVDATQLWLLLLCDYVDWTGDLEYARKLWPRVKSAIEWLNRESENGYIGYIRTNEDGLENQGWKDSHDSVVYRNGHIAKPPIYLCEAQAYLYAAKKRIASLADKLKYKSFASKLRDEADRLKHLFQKDFWMPTEQYLALAIDGDGNLVDGMASNPGHCLFTDILDPEKANVVADRLMTRDFWSGWGIRTLNINNPAYNPISYHNGSIWPHDNSIIAHGLRRIGRIKDVHRILLALHTVSEKKINYRLPELFCGFGSDDTDNPIDYPVSCSPQAWAAGSLFQLLSACLNMQPDAVNKTLRIVEPALPEWLGKVILRNIRCGDAQVDLAFTSRGNLNTCEILNKEGPLKVIIES
;
A
#
# COMPACT_ATOMS: atom_id res chain seq x y z
N MET A 1 2.55 44.20 -42.01
CA MET A 1 3.25 43.73 -40.79
C MET A 1 3.08 42.22 -40.70
N GLN A 2 4.16 41.48 -40.96
CA GLN A 2 4.19 40.02 -40.95
C GLN A 2 4.03 39.48 -39.52
N THR A 3 3.07 38.58 -39.35
CA THR A 3 2.86 37.76 -38.16
C THR A 3 4.02 36.77 -38.00
N ARG A 4 4.75 36.88 -36.88
CA ARG A 4 5.81 35.93 -36.51
C ARG A 4 5.18 34.59 -36.15
N SER A 5 5.52 33.55 -36.91
CA SER A 5 5.24 32.15 -36.57
C SER A 5 5.84 31.78 -35.20
N PRO A 6 5.19 30.89 -34.42
CA PRO A 6 5.73 30.41 -33.16
C PRO A 6 7.02 29.62 -33.42
N LYS A 7 8.10 29.99 -32.72
CA LYS A 7 9.37 29.26 -32.74
C LYS A 7 9.13 27.81 -32.31
N VAL A 8 9.29 26.88 -33.24
CA VAL A 8 9.47 25.45 -32.95
C VAL A 8 10.62 25.34 -31.94
N LYS A 9 10.32 24.91 -30.69
CA LYS A 9 11.34 24.59 -29.68
C LYS A 9 12.29 23.56 -30.32
N LYS A 10 13.56 23.93 -30.56
CA LYS A 10 14.57 22.99 -31.07
C LYS A 10 14.59 21.76 -30.15
N HIS A 11 14.35 20.56 -30.69
CA HIS A 11 14.56 19.32 -29.95
C HIS A 11 16.01 19.28 -29.43
N ARG A 12 16.16 18.99 -28.13
CA ARG A 12 17.48 18.77 -27.51
C ARG A 12 18.16 17.60 -28.23
N ARG A 13 19.44 17.74 -28.59
CA ARG A 13 20.20 16.67 -29.23
C ARG A 13 20.86 15.81 -28.15
N TYR A 14 20.32 14.63 -27.94
CA TYR A 14 20.91 13.62 -27.05
C TYR A 14 21.88 12.72 -27.81
N LYS A 15 22.87 12.18 -27.09
CA LYS A 15 23.78 11.12 -27.55
C LYS A 15 23.54 9.88 -26.68
N VAL A 16 23.52 8.71 -27.30
CA VAL A 16 23.37 7.43 -26.57
C VAL A 16 24.60 7.20 -25.67
N ASP A 17 24.34 6.79 -24.44
CA ASP A 17 25.36 6.36 -23.47
C ASP A 17 25.49 4.83 -23.50
N ASN A 18 26.54 4.34 -24.18
CA ASN A 18 26.84 2.92 -24.31
C ASN A 18 27.63 2.33 -23.13
N ARG A 19 27.94 3.13 -22.10
CA ARG A 19 28.66 2.63 -20.92
C ARG A 19 27.74 1.71 -20.13
N PRO A 20 28.23 0.57 -19.60
CA PRO A 20 27.42 -0.28 -18.75
C PRO A 20 27.05 0.46 -17.46
N LEU A 21 25.78 0.39 -17.08
CA LEU A 21 25.38 0.61 -15.69
C LEU A 21 25.64 -0.69 -14.96
N CYS A 22 26.56 -0.69 -14.00
CA CYS A 22 26.65 -1.69 -12.92
C CYS A 22 26.40 -3.14 -13.40
N GLN A 23 27.40 -3.79 -14.00
CA GLN A 23 27.25 -5.15 -14.52
C GLN A 23 27.02 -6.18 -13.41
N GLY A 24 26.07 -7.10 -13.64
CA GLY A 24 26.11 -8.45 -13.07
C GLY A 24 25.97 -8.60 -11.56
N MET A 25 25.37 -7.64 -10.85
CA MET A 25 25.08 -7.82 -9.43
C MET A 25 23.70 -8.49 -9.26
N PRO A 26 23.64 -9.78 -8.87
CA PRO A 26 22.37 -10.41 -8.52
C PRO A 26 21.75 -9.66 -7.33
N PHE A 27 20.43 -9.54 -7.32
CA PHE A 27 19.70 -9.14 -6.12
C PHE A 27 19.98 -10.18 -5.02
N VAL A 28 20.77 -9.80 -4.01
CA VAL A 28 21.02 -10.69 -2.86
C VAL A 28 19.99 -10.35 -1.79
N LEU A 29 19.14 -11.33 -1.45
CA LEU A 29 18.07 -11.20 -0.45
C LEU A 29 18.59 -10.75 0.92
N THR A 30 19.89 -10.93 1.20
CA THR A 30 20.56 -10.58 2.47
C THR A 30 20.61 -9.09 2.75
N ASP A 31 20.51 -8.24 1.73
CA ASP A 31 20.68 -6.79 1.90
C ASP A 31 19.34 -6.06 2.08
N ALA A 32 18.19 -6.75 2.04
CA ALA A 32 16.90 -6.06 1.99
C ALA A 32 16.43 -5.50 3.36
N ALA A 33 17.01 -5.95 4.48
CA ALA A 33 16.73 -5.47 5.84
C ALA A 33 17.34 -4.09 6.19
N HIS A 34 17.66 -3.26 5.19
CA HIS A 34 18.14 -1.90 5.45
C HIS A 34 16.97 -0.92 5.60
N PRO A 35 16.90 -0.15 6.69
CA PRO A 35 15.95 0.94 6.86
C PRO A 35 15.92 1.85 5.64
N ARG A 36 14.70 2.12 5.16
CA ARG A 36 14.44 2.96 3.99
C ARG A 36 13.71 4.21 4.44
N MET A 37 14.14 5.35 3.93
CA MET A 37 13.38 6.58 4.06
C MET A 37 12.51 6.72 2.82
N VAL A 38 11.19 6.83 3.02
CA VAL A 38 10.22 6.80 1.94
C VAL A 38 9.41 8.09 1.93
N LEU A 39 9.35 8.73 0.77
CA LEU A 39 8.41 9.80 0.48
C LEU A 39 7.52 9.41 -0.70
N LYS A 40 6.25 9.80 -0.70
CA LYS A 40 5.34 9.59 -1.84
C LYS A 40 4.28 10.68 -1.92
N ASN A 41 4.02 11.14 -3.14
CA ASN A 41 2.86 11.95 -3.47
C ASN A 41 2.38 11.65 -4.89
N GLY A 42 1.08 11.35 -5.04
CA GLY A 42 0.50 10.95 -6.32
C GLY A 42 1.26 9.78 -6.96
N SER A 43 1.67 9.91 -8.22
CA SER A 43 2.44 8.88 -8.94
C SER A 43 3.94 8.87 -8.64
N HIS A 44 4.42 9.80 -7.80
CA HIS A 44 5.84 9.96 -7.52
C HIS A 44 6.19 9.37 -6.17
N PHE A 45 7.33 8.69 -6.06
CA PHE A 45 7.88 8.31 -4.76
C PHE A 45 9.41 8.34 -4.77
N LEU A 46 9.99 8.52 -3.59
CA LEU A 46 11.41 8.60 -3.35
C LEU A 46 11.78 7.58 -2.27
N VAL A 47 12.82 6.81 -2.51
CA VAL A 47 13.37 5.81 -1.58
C VAL A 47 14.84 6.13 -1.39
N LEU A 48 15.22 6.46 -0.17
CA LEU A 48 16.59 6.80 0.21
C LEU A 48 17.14 5.78 1.21
N ASP A 49 18.46 5.66 1.23
CA ASP A 49 19.19 4.87 2.22
C ASP A 49 19.22 5.56 3.60
N GLN A 50 19.95 4.94 4.54
CA GLN A 50 20.12 5.47 5.89
C GLN A 50 20.90 6.79 5.96
N SER A 51 21.67 7.14 4.92
CA SER A 51 22.41 8.39 4.83
C SER A 51 21.60 9.53 4.15
N ALA A 52 20.34 9.22 3.80
CA ALA A 52 19.45 10.05 3.00
C ALA A 52 19.92 10.25 1.55
N SER A 53 20.64 9.28 0.98
CA SER A 53 21.16 9.31 -0.38
C SER A 53 20.60 8.18 -1.26
N ILE A 54 20.82 8.30 -2.56
CA ILE A 54 20.63 7.19 -3.51
C ILE A 54 22.02 6.78 -3.99
N PRO A 55 22.62 5.72 -3.42
CA PRO A 55 23.97 5.31 -3.80
C PRO A 55 24.00 4.75 -5.22
N ALA A 56 25.13 4.94 -5.89
CA ALA A 56 25.39 4.35 -7.20
C ALA A 56 25.23 2.82 -7.16
N CYS A 57 24.77 2.23 -8.27
CA CYS A 57 24.67 0.77 -8.40
C CYS A 57 23.88 0.05 -7.29
N ASN A 58 22.96 0.75 -6.61
CA ASN A 58 22.22 0.14 -5.51
C ASN A 58 21.27 -0.97 -5.99
N THR A 59 21.31 -2.11 -5.31
CA THR A 59 20.46 -3.29 -5.52
C THR A 59 19.21 -3.27 -4.65
N LEU A 60 19.07 -2.26 -3.77
CA LEU A 60 18.01 -2.18 -2.75
C LEU A 60 16.77 -1.39 -3.18
N GLY A 61 16.74 -0.93 -4.43
CA GLY A 61 15.63 -0.15 -4.96
C GLY A 61 15.57 1.26 -4.40
N TYR A 62 16.71 1.85 -4.02
CA TYR A 62 16.80 3.29 -3.77
C TYR A 62 16.66 4.03 -5.10
N GLY A 63 15.92 5.13 -5.10
CA GLY A 63 15.60 5.84 -6.32
C GLY A 63 14.49 6.87 -6.17
N TYR A 64 14.41 7.75 -7.17
CA TYR A 64 13.21 8.55 -7.42
C TYR A 64 12.42 7.90 -8.56
N TYR A 65 11.15 7.64 -8.32
CA TYR A 65 10.29 6.86 -9.19
C TYR A 65 9.04 7.62 -9.60
N ARG A 66 8.55 7.29 -10.79
CA ARG A 66 7.24 7.71 -11.28
C ARG A 66 6.66 6.66 -12.22
N ASN A 67 5.41 6.26 -12.01
CA ASN A 67 4.70 5.31 -12.88
C ASN A 67 5.54 4.05 -13.22
N ASP A 68 5.97 3.32 -12.18
CA ASP A 68 6.83 2.12 -12.27
C ASP A 68 8.21 2.32 -12.91
N THR A 69 8.70 3.55 -13.10
CA THR A 69 10.03 3.81 -13.69
C THR A 69 10.93 4.56 -12.71
N ARG A 70 12.19 4.14 -12.57
CA ARG A 70 13.23 4.82 -11.75
C ARG A 70 13.89 5.97 -12.52
N TYR A 71 13.39 7.19 -12.30
CA TYR A 71 13.89 8.40 -12.95
C TYR A 71 15.22 8.92 -12.39
N LEU A 72 15.59 8.60 -11.14
CA LEU A 72 16.95 8.75 -10.62
C LEU A 72 17.39 7.45 -9.95
N SER A 73 18.58 6.99 -10.30
CA SER A 73 19.24 5.81 -9.74
C SER A 73 20.47 6.16 -8.91
N GLU A 74 20.88 7.43 -8.88
CA GLU A 74 21.98 7.94 -8.07
C GLU A 74 21.72 9.41 -7.72
N TRP A 75 21.94 9.74 -6.45
CA TRP A 75 21.78 11.07 -5.87
C TRP A 75 22.62 11.16 -4.59
N GLU A 76 23.86 11.61 -4.75
CA GLU A 76 24.85 11.68 -3.67
C GLU A 76 25.46 13.08 -3.58
N MET A 77 25.67 13.57 -2.36
CA MET A 77 26.28 14.88 -2.08
C MET A 77 27.60 14.68 -1.33
N LEU A 78 28.65 15.31 -1.84
CA LEU A 78 29.99 15.30 -1.24
C LEU A 78 30.47 16.73 -1.03
N LEU A 79 31.19 16.97 0.07
CA LEU A 79 31.88 18.23 0.34
C LEU A 79 33.38 18.00 0.20
N ASN A 80 34.05 18.75 -0.68
CA ASN A 80 35.45 18.54 -1.08
C ASN A 80 35.74 17.08 -1.47
N GLY A 81 34.80 16.43 -2.16
CA GLY A 81 34.93 15.03 -2.58
C GLY A 81 34.71 13.99 -1.48
N VAL A 82 34.35 14.39 -0.27
CA VAL A 82 34.13 13.48 0.87
C VAL A 82 32.64 13.42 1.26
N PRO A 83 32.09 12.23 1.60
CA PRO A 83 30.71 12.10 2.05
C PRO A 83 30.40 12.90 3.31
N LEU A 84 29.16 13.37 3.40
CA LEU A 84 28.64 14.05 4.59
C LEU A 84 28.15 13.03 5.63
N SER A 85 28.27 13.40 6.91
CA SER A 85 27.72 12.61 8.02
C SER A 85 26.31 13.08 8.38
N LEU A 86 25.34 12.18 8.35
CA LEU A 86 23.95 12.46 8.72
C LEU A 86 23.80 12.56 10.25
N LEU A 87 23.22 13.66 10.73
CA LEU A 87 22.98 13.93 12.14
C LEU A 87 21.51 13.72 12.55
N SER A 88 20.56 14.04 11.66
CA SER A 88 19.14 13.96 11.98
C SER A 88 18.29 13.78 10.73
N THR A 89 17.18 13.06 10.89
CA THR A 89 16.20 12.76 9.83
C THR A 89 14.80 13.03 10.33
N ASN A 90 13.97 13.65 9.49
CA ASN A 90 12.53 13.70 9.69
C ASN A 90 11.83 13.37 8.37
N VAL A 91 10.98 12.34 8.38
CA VAL A 91 10.13 11.92 7.24
C VAL A 91 8.67 11.72 7.68
N SER A 92 8.26 12.32 8.80
CA SER A 92 6.98 12.05 9.47
C SER A 92 5.77 12.32 8.58
N GLU A 93 5.83 13.37 7.75
CA GLU A 93 4.73 13.74 6.86
C GLU A 93 4.57 12.75 5.70
N GLY A 94 5.64 12.06 5.31
CA GLY A 94 5.65 11.08 4.22
C GLY A 94 5.64 11.66 2.81
N TYR A 95 5.42 12.97 2.63
CA TYR A 95 5.59 13.69 1.37
C TYR A 95 6.62 14.82 1.48
N THR A 96 7.10 15.11 2.69
CA THR A 96 8.26 15.98 2.94
C THR A 96 9.31 15.27 3.78
N ALA A 97 10.55 15.74 3.70
CA ALA A 97 11.62 15.32 4.58
C ALA A 97 12.59 16.45 4.92
N THR A 98 13.23 16.34 6.08
CA THR A 98 14.35 17.17 6.47
C THR A 98 15.52 16.30 6.89
N PHE A 99 16.69 16.56 6.31
CA PHE A 99 17.94 15.90 6.65
C PHE A 99 18.94 16.95 7.08
N LEU A 100 19.60 16.73 8.22
CA LEU A 100 20.68 17.57 8.69
C LEU A 100 21.96 16.78 8.65
N HIS A 101 22.93 17.26 7.88
CA HIS A 101 24.24 16.68 7.73
C HIS A 101 25.33 17.62 8.26
N THR A 102 26.51 17.06 8.50
CA THR A 102 27.74 17.81 8.77
C THR A 102 28.93 17.25 8.01
N ASN A 103 29.97 18.06 7.81
CA ASN A 103 31.19 17.62 7.15
C ASN A 103 32.05 16.74 8.05
N VAL A 104 32.71 15.76 7.44
CA VAL A 104 33.86 15.08 8.05
C VAL A 104 35.11 15.94 7.92
N GLN A 105 36.20 15.53 8.59
CA GLN A 105 37.50 16.20 8.45
C GLN A 105 37.99 16.14 7.01
N THR A 106 38.35 17.29 6.44
CA THR A 106 39.08 17.39 5.17
C THR A 106 40.45 18.06 5.43
N ASP A 107 41.27 18.20 4.39
CA ASP A 107 42.57 18.88 4.51
C ASP A 107 42.40 20.36 4.96
N ASP A 108 41.34 21.02 4.47
CA ASP A 108 41.11 22.45 4.67
C ASP A 108 40.01 22.78 5.68
N ILE A 109 39.15 21.81 6.02
CA ILE A 109 37.94 22.05 6.83
C ILE A 109 37.91 21.07 8.01
N PRO A 110 37.95 21.58 9.26
CA PRO A 110 37.76 20.76 10.44
C PRO A 110 36.42 20.00 10.40
N GLN A 111 36.39 18.78 10.92
CA GLN A 111 35.11 18.04 11.09
C GLN A 111 34.09 18.88 11.88
N GLN A 112 32.80 18.67 11.61
CA GLN A 112 31.69 19.26 12.37
C GLN A 112 31.65 20.80 12.33
N SER A 113 32.21 21.42 11.28
CA SER A 113 32.31 22.88 11.17
C SER A 113 31.42 23.49 10.10
N ILE A 114 30.98 22.69 9.13
CA ILE A 114 29.98 23.04 8.13
C ILE A 114 28.76 22.13 8.34
N THR A 115 27.56 22.71 8.34
CA THR A 115 26.32 21.94 8.26
C THR A 115 25.71 22.08 6.87
N LEU A 116 25.05 21.01 6.42
CA LEU A 116 24.24 21.00 5.22
C LEU A 116 22.87 20.47 5.59
N ARG A 117 21.84 21.31 5.51
CA ARG A 117 20.45 20.92 5.69
C ARG A 117 19.77 20.78 4.33
N ARG A 118 19.05 19.67 4.16
CA ARG A 118 18.24 19.36 2.98
C ARG A 118 16.78 19.34 3.39
N GLU A 119 15.95 20.13 2.74
CA GLU A 119 14.51 20.13 2.91
C GLU A 119 13.87 19.67 1.60
N VAL A 120 13.39 18.43 1.58
CA VAL A 120 12.85 17.75 0.41
C VAL A 120 11.32 17.79 0.46
N VAL A 121 10.70 18.13 -0.66
CA VAL A 121 9.24 18.17 -0.81
C VAL A 121 8.85 17.45 -2.08
N LEU A 122 7.93 16.50 -1.95
CA LEU A 122 7.33 15.81 -3.08
C LEU A 122 5.89 16.27 -3.24
N HIS A 123 5.66 17.14 -4.23
CA HIS A 123 4.32 17.57 -4.65
C HIS A 123 4.08 17.06 -6.08
N ASP A 124 3.81 17.95 -7.04
CA ASP A 124 3.79 17.66 -8.48
C ASP A 124 5.19 17.36 -9.02
N LEU A 125 6.20 17.97 -8.39
CA LEU A 125 7.61 17.88 -8.69
C LEU A 125 8.37 17.52 -7.41
N LEU A 126 9.62 17.08 -7.56
CA LEU A 126 10.54 16.91 -6.44
C LEU A 126 11.31 18.22 -6.25
N TRP A 127 11.06 18.91 -5.14
CA TRP A 127 11.79 20.09 -4.72
C TRP A 127 12.78 19.73 -3.61
N GLU A 128 13.94 20.37 -3.62
CA GLU A 128 14.86 20.32 -2.50
C GLU A 128 15.50 21.69 -2.27
N LYS A 129 15.40 22.18 -1.05
CA LYS A 129 16.12 23.36 -0.57
C LYS A 129 17.36 22.90 0.18
N ILE A 130 18.52 23.43 -0.22
CA ILE A 130 19.81 23.13 0.40
C ILE A 130 20.29 24.38 1.13
N ILE A 131 20.56 24.24 2.43
CA ILE A 131 21.06 25.30 3.29
C ILE A 131 22.42 24.86 3.82
N ILE A 132 23.47 25.63 3.54
CA ILE A 132 24.84 25.39 4.02
C ILE A 132 25.22 26.51 4.99
N GLU A 133 25.79 26.16 6.13
CA GLU A 133 26.21 27.12 7.15
C GLU A 133 27.60 26.81 7.68
N ASN A 134 28.44 27.84 7.77
CA ASN A 134 29.79 27.76 8.32
C ASN A 134 29.82 28.15 9.81
N TYR A 135 30.16 27.22 10.69
CA TYR A 135 30.24 27.45 12.15
C TYR A 135 31.64 27.88 12.63
N LEU A 136 32.62 28.02 11.73
CA LEU A 136 33.89 28.64 12.06
C LEU A 136 33.73 30.16 12.16
N ASN A 137 34.70 30.79 12.81
CA ASN A 137 34.86 32.25 12.80
C ASN A 137 35.79 32.70 11.66
N ALA A 138 36.10 31.82 10.71
CA ALA A 138 37.01 32.06 9.60
C ALA A 138 36.32 31.78 8.27
N TYR A 139 36.85 32.41 7.21
CA TYR A 139 36.44 32.14 5.84
C TYR A 139 36.79 30.71 5.44
N VAL A 140 35.89 30.06 4.70
CA VAL A 140 36.08 28.73 4.11
C VAL A 140 35.73 28.79 2.63
N GLU A 141 36.60 28.24 1.81
CA GLU A 141 36.32 27.90 0.42
C GLU A 141 36.18 26.38 0.30
N CYS A 142 35.10 25.91 -0.32
CA CYS A 142 34.85 24.48 -0.49
C CYS A 142 34.01 24.18 -1.74
N GLU A 143 34.07 22.94 -2.20
CA GLU A 143 33.28 22.45 -3.32
C GLU A 143 32.18 21.52 -2.82
N LEU A 144 30.93 21.86 -3.12
CA LEU A 144 29.81 20.93 -2.99
C LEU A 144 29.59 20.26 -4.34
N THR A 145 29.79 18.95 -4.39
CA THR A 145 29.49 18.16 -5.58
C THR A 145 28.25 17.31 -5.37
N ILE A 146 27.33 17.34 -6.34
CA ILE A 146 26.13 16.52 -6.34
C ILE A 146 26.15 15.65 -7.59
N ARG A 147 26.05 14.34 -7.40
CA ARG A 147 26.07 13.36 -8.50
C ARG A 147 24.64 12.88 -8.78
N PHE A 148 24.23 13.00 -10.03
CA PHE A 148 22.96 12.49 -10.52
C PHE A 148 23.20 11.48 -11.66
N GLN A 149 22.59 10.31 -11.53
CA GLN A 149 22.46 9.35 -12.64
C GLN A 149 21.03 8.81 -12.71
N SER A 150 20.70 8.28 -13.88
CA SER A 150 19.46 7.57 -14.14
C SER A 150 19.74 6.30 -14.93
N ASP A 151 19.01 5.25 -14.59
CA ASP A 151 18.92 4.03 -15.39
C ASP A 151 17.58 3.88 -16.10
N PHE A 152 16.55 4.63 -15.65
CA PHE A 152 15.18 4.51 -16.14
C PHE A 152 14.65 3.08 -16.06
N ALA A 153 15.12 2.31 -15.08
CA ALA A 153 14.72 0.93 -14.89
C ALA A 153 13.23 0.84 -14.55
N ASP A 154 12.55 -0.13 -15.14
CA ASP A 154 11.20 -0.48 -14.76
C ASP A 154 11.20 -1.20 -13.41
N MET A 155 10.15 -1.04 -12.60
CA MET A 155 10.04 -1.63 -11.27
C MET A 155 10.25 -3.14 -11.28
N PHE A 156 9.83 -3.85 -12.32
CA PHE A 156 10.09 -5.30 -12.41
C PHE A 156 11.57 -5.60 -12.56
N GLU A 157 12.35 -4.77 -13.24
CA GLU A 157 13.80 -4.92 -13.33
C GLU A 157 14.48 -4.63 -12.00
N VAL A 158 14.03 -3.60 -11.29
CA VAL A 158 14.52 -3.27 -9.95
C VAL A 158 14.27 -4.44 -8.98
N ARG A 159 13.18 -5.19 -9.19
CA ARG A 159 12.84 -6.42 -8.45
C ARG A 159 13.59 -7.67 -8.93
N GLY A 160 14.50 -7.54 -9.90
CA GLY A 160 15.37 -8.63 -10.37
C GLY A 160 14.94 -9.29 -11.69
N MET A 161 13.91 -8.78 -12.38
CA MET A 161 13.60 -9.25 -13.74
C MET A 161 14.71 -8.88 -14.71
N ASN A 162 15.34 -9.90 -15.30
CA ASN A 162 16.33 -9.70 -16.36
C ASN A 162 15.60 -9.57 -17.70
N ARG A 163 15.69 -8.40 -18.34
CA ARG A 163 15.17 -8.18 -19.69
C ARG A 163 16.25 -8.38 -20.75
N GLU A 164 15.86 -8.99 -21.88
CA GLU A 164 16.76 -9.23 -23.01
C GLU A 164 17.07 -7.94 -23.79
N VAL A 165 16.08 -7.07 -23.94
CA VAL A 165 16.18 -5.84 -24.75
C VAL A 165 15.85 -4.62 -23.90
N ARG A 166 16.75 -3.63 -23.94
CA ARG A 166 16.57 -2.30 -23.34
C ARG A 166 16.52 -1.22 -24.40
N GLY A 167 15.88 -0.11 -24.07
CA GLY A 167 15.97 1.12 -24.83
C GLY A 167 17.33 1.79 -24.69
N GLU A 168 17.44 3.00 -25.23
CA GLU A 168 18.67 3.77 -25.30
C GLU A 168 18.72 4.81 -24.18
N ARG A 169 19.64 4.64 -23.24
CA ARG A 169 19.97 5.69 -22.27
C ARG A 169 20.80 6.77 -22.95
N MET A 170 20.59 8.02 -22.57
CA MET A 170 21.31 9.17 -23.12
C MET A 170 22.37 9.68 -22.12
N ILE A 171 23.47 10.22 -22.65
CA ILE A 171 24.49 10.91 -21.84
C ILE A 171 23.84 12.13 -21.17
N PRO A 172 24.07 12.37 -19.86
CA PRO A 172 23.60 13.56 -19.17
C PRO A 172 24.05 14.85 -19.88
N VAL A 173 23.13 15.81 -20.09
CA VAL A 173 23.40 17.06 -20.81
C VAL A 173 23.17 18.27 -19.91
N ALA A 174 24.15 19.16 -19.82
CA ALA A 174 24.00 20.45 -19.15
C ALA A 174 23.28 21.48 -20.03
N SER A 175 22.52 22.40 -19.43
CA SER A 175 22.09 23.62 -20.11
C SER A 175 23.30 24.52 -20.43
N ARG A 176 23.15 25.40 -21.42
CA ARG A 176 24.24 26.29 -21.87
C ARG A 176 24.72 27.25 -20.79
N ASP A 177 23.84 27.62 -19.88
CA ASP A 177 24.07 28.56 -18.79
C ASP A 177 24.27 27.86 -17.43
N LEU A 178 24.42 26.52 -17.45
CA LEU A 178 24.60 25.64 -16.29
C LEU A 178 23.45 25.68 -15.26
N SER A 179 22.30 26.27 -15.58
CA SER A 179 21.14 26.32 -14.69
C SER A 179 20.34 25.02 -14.63
N ALA A 180 20.62 24.04 -15.51
CA ALA A 180 19.92 22.78 -15.51
C ALA A 180 20.77 21.59 -16.01
N LEU A 181 20.38 20.39 -15.57
CA LEU A 181 20.87 19.10 -16.03
C LEU A 181 19.71 18.28 -16.60
N PHE A 182 19.93 17.65 -17.75
CA PHE A 182 18.97 16.79 -18.45
C PHE A 182 19.46 15.34 -18.46
N LEU A 183 18.62 14.43 -18.00
CA LEU A 183 18.81 12.98 -18.09
C LEU A 183 17.69 12.45 -18.99
N ALA A 184 17.99 11.50 -19.88
CA ALA A 184 16.99 11.01 -20.81
C ALA A 184 17.19 9.53 -21.17
N TYR A 185 16.08 8.89 -21.51
CA TYR A 185 16.03 7.52 -22.00
C TYR A 185 14.97 7.41 -23.10
N ARG A 186 15.32 6.75 -24.18
CA ARG A 186 14.39 6.39 -25.26
C ARG A 186 14.03 4.93 -25.09
N GLY A 187 12.79 4.67 -24.69
CA GLY A 187 12.26 3.32 -24.56
C GLY A 187 12.24 2.58 -25.89
N THR A 188 12.10 1.27 -25.81
CA THR A 188 11.87 0.37 -26.96
C THR A 188 10.55 0.68 -27.69
N ASP A 189 9.62 1.37 -27.02
CA ASP A 189 8.41 2.00 -27.58
C ASP A 189 8.69 3.30 -28.37
N ASN A 190 9.96 3.69 -28.53
CA ASN A 190 10.43 4.97 -29.06
C ASN A 190 9.98 6.21 -28.27
N ILE A 191 9.37 6.04 -27.10
CA ILE A 191 8.99 7.15 -26.23
C ILE A 191 10.24 7.66 -25.53
N LEU A 192 10.50 8.96 -25.65
CA LEU A 192 11.55 9.64 -24.91
C LEU A 192 11.00 10.04 -23.54
N ILE A 193 11.56 9.54 -22.46
CA ILE A 193 11.30 10.00 -21.10
C ILE A 193 12.53 10.75 -20.58
N GLU A 194 12.29 11.83 -19.84
CA GLU A 194 13.34 12.77 -19.43
C GLU A 194 13.16 13.16 -17.96
N SER A 195 14.29 13.32 -17.25
CA SER A 195 14.39 14.02 -15.97
C SER A 195 15.09 15.36 -16.20
N LEU A 196 14.48 16.45 -15.74
CA LEU A 196 15.05 17.79 -15.78
C LEU A 196 15.30 18.25 -14.35
N ILE A 197 16.56 18.53 -14.02
CA ILE A 197 16.97 19.05 -12.71
C ILE A 197 17.41 20.49 -12.91
N GLU A 198 16.73 21.43 -12.25
CA GLU A 198 16.98 22.87 -12.36
C GLU A 198 17.56 23.42 -11.06
N PHE A 199 18.54 24.32 -11.16
CA PHE A 199 19.20 24.94 -10.01
C PHE A 199 18.82 26.42 -9.92
N GLN A 200 18.37 26.85 -8.74
CA GLN A 200 17.86 28.19 -8.48
C GLN A 200 18.57 28.81 -7.26
N GLY A 201 18.83 30.12 -7.31
CA GLY A 201 19.56 30.85 -6.25
C GLY A 201 21.09 30.74 -6.37
N MET A 202 21.63 29.58 -6.75
CA MET A 202 23.07 29.38 -6.99
C MET A 202 23.31 28.61 -8.28
N LYS A 203 24.29 29.04 -9.07
CA LYS A 203 24.68 28.36 -10.31
C LYS A 203 25.87 27.42 -10.06
N PRO A 204 25.84 26.19 -10.59
CA PRO A 204 27.02 25.35 -10.70
C PRO A 204 28.12 26.04 -11.50
N ILE A 205 29.37 25.80 -11.12
CA ILE A 205 30.55 26.20 -11.91
C ILE A 205 30.89 25.18 -13.00
N LYS A 206 30.44 23.93 -12.83
CA LYS A 206 30.70 22.83 -13.75
C LYS A 206 29.57 21.80 -13.67
N ILE A 207 29.18 21.28 -14.83
CA ILE A 207 28.30 20.11 -14.95
C ILE A 207 28.93 19.19 -15.99
N GLU A 208 29.37 18.00 -15.57
CA GLU A 208 30.01 17.01 -16.44
C GLU A 208 29.47 15.62 -16.13
N GLU A 209 28.86 14.98 -17.13
CA GLU A 209 28.36 13.60 -17.03
C GLU A 209 27.49 13.29 -15.79
N GLY A 210 26.69 14.27 -15.35
CA GLY A 210 25.81 14.13 -14.18
C GLY A 210 26.44 14.56 -12.85
N LEU A 211 27.74 14.85 -12.81
CA LEU A 211 28.40 15.50 -11.67
C LEU A 211 28.21 17.02 -11.77
N VAL A 212 27.56 17.60 -10.78
CA VAL A 212 27.29 19.03 -10.65
C VAL A 212 28.17 19.58 -9.55
N THR A 213 28.95 20.63 -9.84
CA THR A 213 29.90 21.22 -8.89
C THR A 213 29.54 22.66 -8.60
N PHE A 214 29.38 22.97 -7.31
CA PHE A 214 29.18 24.31 -6.78
C PHE A 214 30.42 24.75 -6.03
N LYS A 215 30.89 25.97 -6.31
CA LYS A 215 31.91 26.64 -5.50
C LYS A 215 31.23 27.40 -4.37
N LEU A 216 31.58 27.07 -3.12
CA LEU A 216 31.06 27.71 -1.93
C LEU A 216 32.17 28.55 -1.28
N GLU A 217 31.89 29.83 -1.13
CA GLU A 217 32.74 30.80 -0.44
C GLU A 217 31.96 31.31 0.77
N LEU A 218 32.30 30.89 1.98
CA LEU A 218 31.52 31.16 3.20
C LEU A 218 32.39 31.89 4.22
N ASN A 219 32.02 33.12 4.57
CA ASN A 219 32.59 33.83 5.71
C ASN A 219 32.26 33.08 7.01
N GLY A 220 32.98 33.41 8.10
CA GLY A 220 32.66 32.85 9.41
C GLY A 220 31.22 33.15 9.80
N ARG A 221 30.47 32.14 10.25
CA ARG A 221 29.03 32.23 10.56
C ARG A 221 28.11 32.54 9.38
N GLU A 222 28.61 32.50 8.15
CA GLU A 222 27.76 32.72 6.98
C GLU A 222 26.89 31.51 6.67
N ARG A 223 25.64 31.79 6.29
CA ARG A 223 24.68 30.84 5.75
C ARG A 223 24.40 31.18 4.28
N LYS A 224 24.44 30.17 3.41
CA LYS A 224 23.98 30.25 2.02
C LYS A 224 22.90 29.20 1.76
N GLU A 225 22.00 29.50 0.84
CA GLU A 225 20.96 28.57 0.42
C GLU A 225 20.71 28.65 -1.08
N PHE A 226 20.26 27.53 -1.64
CA PHE A 226 19.81 27.42 -3.02
C PHE A 226 18.81 26.27 -3.14
N GLU A 227 18.09 26.22 -4.24
CA GLU A 227 17.06 25.21 -4.49
C GLU A 227 17.37 24.39 -5.73
N MET A 228 16.95 23.13 -5.71
CA MET A 228 16.81 22.31 -6.90
C MET A 228 15.36 21.87 -7.09
N CYS A 229 14.98 21.72 -8.36
CA CYS A 229 13.68 21.20 -8.75
C CYS A 229 13.87 20.13 -9.83
N LEU A 230 13.35 18.93 -9.57
CA LEU A 230 13.32 17.85 -10.53
C LEU A 230 11.90 17.67 -11.10
N SER A 231 11.79 17.82 -12.41
CA SER A 231 10.59 17.54 -13.19
C SER A 231 10.81 16.40 -14.19
N THR A 232 9.72 15.85 -14.71
CA THR A 232 9.75 14.76 -15.69
C THR A 232 8.99 15.13 -16.95
N ALA A 233 9.52 14.75 -18.11
CA ALA A 233 8.91 15.02 -19.41
C ALA A 233 8.80 13.74 -20.26
N VAL A 234 7.82 13.73 -21.16
CA VAL A 234 7.58 12.67 -22.13
C VAL A 234 7.54 13.29 -23.52
N ASN A 235 8.40 12.83 -24.42
CA ASN A 235 8.56 13.33 -25.79
C ASN A 235 8.75 14.86 -25.85
N GLY A 236 9.56 15.42 -24.94
CA GLY A 236 9.80 16.85 -24.84
C GLY A 236 8.61 17.67 -24.32
N LYS A 237 7.51 17.03 -23.93
CA LYS A 237 6.38 17.66 -23.25
C LYS A 237 6.50 17.37 -21.76
N GLU A 238 6.69 18.42 -20.98
CA GLU A 238 6.59 18.32 -19.53
C GLU A 238 5.21 17.77 -19.16
N SER A 239 5.17 16.89 -18.18
CA SER A 239 3.92 16.41 -17.60
C SER A 239 3.08 17.61 -17.17
N ALA A 240 1.78 17.59 -17.47
CA ALA A 240 0.86 18.73 -17.50
C ALA A 240 0.64 19.55 -16.21
N ALA A 241 1.53 19.49 -15.23
CA ALA A 241 1.66 20.50 -14.19
C ALA A 241 2.81 21.43 -14.60
N ASP A 242 2.48 22.64 -15.07
CA ASP A 242 3.39 23.78 -15.04
C ASP A 242 2.98 24.66 -13.83
N PRO A 243 3.29 24.27 -12.58
CA PRO A 243 3.13 25.16 -11.45
C PRO A 243 4.34 26.09 -11.47
N ALA A 244 4.24 27.18 -12.24
CA ALA A 244 5.25 28.23 -12.39
C ALA A 244 6.25 28.29 -11.21
N ARG A 245 7.42 27.64 -11.35
CA ARG A 245 8.52 27.50 -10.36
C ARG A 245 8.25 28.16 -9.00
N ILE A 246 7.33 27.56 -8.25
CA ILE A 246 6.74 28.16 -7.04
C ILE A 246 7.71 28.22 -5.86
N GLY A 247 8.84 27.50 -5.95
CA GLY A 247 9.82 27.34 -4.88
C GLY A 247 9.47 26.20 -3.92
N ALA A 248 10.47 25.69 -3.20
CA ALA A 248 10.31 24.57 -2.26
C ALA A 248 9.33 24.90 -1.13
N ASP A 249 9.36 26.13 -0.61
CA ASP A 249 8.50 26.56 0.50
C ASP A 249 7.01 26.54 0.10
N ARG A 250 6.67 27.09 -1.07
CA ARG A 250 5.28 27.07 -1.55
C ARG A 250 4.84 25.66 -1.94
N ALA A 251 5.73 24.82 -2.47
CA ALA A 251 5.43 23.42 -2.74
C ALA A 251 5.06 22.66 -1.44
N ARG A 252 5.75 22.97 -0.34
CA ARG A 252 5.43 22.41 0.98
C ARG A 252 4.06 22.86 1.47
N GLU A 253 3.78 24.15 1.40
CA GLU A 253 2.47 24.70 1.77
C GLU A 253 1.33 24.03 1.01
N LEU A 254 1.47 23.85 -0.31
CA LEU A 254 0.47 23.17 -1.14
C LEU A 254 0.29 21.70 -0.75
N ALA A 255 1.38 20.98 -0.46
CA ALA A 255 1.30 19.59 -0.02
C ALA A 255 0.60 19.47 1.34
N ASP A 256 0.89 20.39 2.27
CA ASP A 256 0.22 20.47 3.56
C ASP A 256 -1.26 20.84 3.41
N GLU A 257 -1.60 21.80 2.54
CA GLU A 257 -2.98 22.17 2.18
C GLU A 257 -3.75 20.96 1.61
N GLU A 258 -3.14 20.16 0.71
CA GLU A 258 -3.75 18.95 0.16
C GLU A 258 -4.02 17.91 1.26
N TYR A 259 -3.03 17.66 2.12
CA TYR A 259 -3.20 16.73 3.24
C TYR A 259 -4.32 17.18 4.19
N GLN A 260 -4.33 18.44 4.60
CA GLN A 260 -5.35 18.96 5.53
C GLN A 260 -6.75 18.94 4.90
N ALA A 261 -6.88 19.30 3.62
CA ALA A 261 -8.14 19.21 2.89
C ALA A 261 -8.65 17.77 2.75
N TRP A 262 -7.75 16.80 2.68
CA TRP A 262 -8.08 15.38 2.66
C TRP A 262 -8.43 14.85 4.06
N ALA A 263 -7.59 15.13 5.06
CA ALA A 263 -7.73 14.64 6.43
C ALA A 263 -8.97 15.20 7.15
N SER A 264 -9.35 16.46 6.86
CA SER A 264 -10.55 17.10 7.44
C SER A 264 -11.87 16.38 7.13
N LYS A 265 -11.88 15.49 6.13
CA LYS A 265 -13.06 14.69 5.75
C LYS A 265 -13.18 13.39 6.55
N TRP A 266 -12.14 13.00 7.27
CA TRP A 266 -12.12 11.77 8.04
C TRP A 266 -12.73 11.97 9.43
N SER A 267 -13.21 10.87 10.00
CA SER A 267 -13.46 10.79 11.44
C SER A 267 -12.13 10.76 12.18
N THR A 268 -12.05 11.39 13.35
CA THR A 268 -10.84 11.34 14.19
C THR A 268 -10.99 10.32 15.30
N VAL A 269 -9.87 9.70 15.68
CA VAL A 269 -9.77 8.74 16.78
C VAL A 269 -8.84 9.33 17.82
N TYR A 270 -9.32 9.40 19.06
CA TYR A 270 -8.49 9.72 20.22
C TYR A 270 -8.62 8.60 21.24
N THR A 271 -7.53 8.22 21.88
CA THR A 271 -7.51 7.27 22.99
C THR A 271 -6.70 7.81 24.16
N GLU A 272 -6.88 7.25 25.36
CA GLU A 272 -6.01 7.56 26.52
C GLU A 272 -4.60 6.94 26.39
N HIS A 273 -4.35 6.11 25.37
CA HIS A 273 -3.06 5.49 25.11
C HIS A 273 -2.28 6.24 24.02
N GLU A 274 -1.30 7.05 24.41
CA GLU A 274 -0.56 7.95 23.50
C GLU A 274 0.13 7.22 22.34
N LEU A 275 0.74 6.05 22.60
CA LEU A 275 1.42 5.28 21.57
C LEU A 275 0.45 4.65 20.56
N PHE A 276 -0.79 4.37 21.00
CA PHE A 276 -1.84 3.91 20.10
C PHE A 276 -2.31 5.04 19.19
N ASN A 277 -2.47 6.25 19.75
CA ASN A 277 -2.76 7.45 18.96
C ASN A 277 -1.68 7.71 17.90
N ALA A 278 -0.39 7.58 18.26
CA ALA A 278 0.71 7.72 17.32
C ALA A 278 0.65 6.71 16.16
N SER A 279 0.28 5.45 16.46
CA SER A 279 0.10 4.40 15.46
C SER A 279 -1.07 4.68 14.51
N ILE A 280 -2.18 5.20 15.05
CA ILE A 280 -3.36 5.58 14.27
C ILE A 280 -3.07 6.79 13.37
N GLU A 281 -2.42 7.83 13.90
CA GLU A 281 -1.97 9.01 13.12
C GLU A 281 -1.01 8.62 12.00
N ARG A 282 -0.07 7.70 12.27
CA ARG A 282 0.78 7.10 11.23
C ARG A 282 -0.05 6.43 10.13
N GLY A 283 -1.09 5.69 10.51
CA GLY A 283 -2.03 5.06 9.59
C GLY A 283 -2.74 6.06 8.67
N TYR A 284 -3.29 7.16 9.20
CA TYR A 284 -3.90 8.23 8.38
C TYR A 284 -2.91 8.78 7.34
N ARG A 285 -1.68 9.07 7.78
CA ARG A 285 -0.62 9.59 6.91
C ARG A 285 -0.20 8.60 5.84
N ASP A 286 -0.07 7.33 6.19
CA ASP A 286 0.29 6.27 5.24
C ASP A 286 -0.77 6.07 4.16
N ILE A 287 -2.06 6.09 4.53
CA ILE A 287 -3.15 6.02 3.55
C ILE A 287 -3.13 7.23 2.61
N PHE A 288 -2.84 8.44 3.11
CA PHE A 288 -2.73 9.62 2.27
C PHE A 288 -1.65 9.46 1.20
N ILE A 289 -0.41 9.13 1.61
CA ILE A 289 0.70 9.03 0.67
C ILE A 289 0.54 7.85 -0.30
N LEU A 290 -0.14 6.79 0.12
CA LEU A 290 -0.44 5.63 -0.74
C LEU A 290 -1.55 5.89 -1.76
N ARG A 291 -2.23 7.04 -1.77
CA ARG A 291 -3.17 7.39 -2.86
C ARG A 291 -2.47 7.32 -4.22
N GLN A 292 -3.04 6.60 -5.16
CA GLN A 292 -2.42 6.32 -6.46
C GLN A 292 -3.37 6.74 -7.60
N PRO A 293 -3.04 7.79 -8.37
CA PRO A 293 -3.84 8.17 -9.51
C PRO A 293 -3.73 7.15 -10.65
N THR A 294 -4.82 7.03 -11.40
CA THR A 294 -4.93 6.29 -12.66
C THR A 294 -5.71 7.12 -13.68
N PRO A 295 -5.67 6.79 -14.98
CA PRO A 295 -6.52 7.44 -15.98
C PRO A 295 -8.03 7.42 -15.69
N LYS A 296 -8.53 6.51 -14.83
CA LYS A 296 -9.97 6.37 -14.52
C LYS A 296 -10.35 6.83 -13.11
N GLY A 297 -9.41 7.30 -12.30
CA GLY A 297 -9.65 7.77 -10.92
C GLY A 297 -8.51 7.42 -9.96
N TYR A 298 -8.75 7.60 -8.67
CA TYR A 298 -7.78 7.28 -7.63
C TYR A 298 -8.08 5.91 -7.03
N GLY A 299 -7.03 5.10 -6.88
CA GLY A 299 -7.02 3.90 -6.02
C GLY A 299 -5.97 4.04 -4.94
N ILE A 300 -5.63 2.93 -4.29
CA ILE A 300 -4.59 2.87 -3.26
C ILE A 300 -3.44 2.02 -3.81
N ALA A 301 -2.22 2.54 -3.70
CA ALA A 301 -1.00 1.79 -3.94
C ALA A 301 -0.87 0.67 -2.91
N ALA A 302 -0.60 -0.56 -3.33
CA ALA A 302 -0.45 -1.68 -2.38
C ALA A 302 0.67 -1.42 -1.37
N GLY A 303 1.87 -1.01 -1.80
CA GLY A 303 2.96 -0.69 -0.87
C GLY A 303 4.21 -0.18 -1.55
N ILE A 304 5.06 0.53 -0.79
CA ILE A 304 6.30 1.11 -1.29
C ILE A 304 7.50 0.32 -0.73
N PRO A 305 8.50 -0.02 -1.56
CA PRO A 305 8.70 0.43 -2.94
C PRO A 305 8.17 -0.48 -4.04
N TRP A 306 7.86 -1.74 -3.73
CA TRP A 306 7.71 -2.79 -4.75
C TRP A 306 6.36 -2.76 -5.49
N TYR A 307 5.31 -2.27 -4.82
CA TYR A 307 3.93 -2.38 -5.27
C TYR A 307 3.22 -1.02 -5.29
N SER A 308 3.92 0.04 -5.73
CA SER A 308 3.36 1.40 -5.87
C SER A 308 2.43 1.52 -7.09
N ALA A 309 1.41 0.68 -7.14
CA ALA A 309 0.43 0.56 -8.21
C ALA A 309 -0.95 0.23 -7.61
N VAL A 310 -2.05 0.46 -8.34
CA VAL A 310 -3.39 0.13 -7.82
C VAL A 310 -3.61 -1.38 -7.94
N PHE A 311 -3.79 -2.02 -6.78
CA PHE A 311 -4.19 -3.42 -6.67
C PHE A 311 -5.66 -3.51 -6.24
N GLY A 312 -6.45 -4.36 -6.89
CA GLY A 312 -7.88 -4.49 -6.67
C GLY A 312 -8.20 -4.98 -5.27
N ARG A 313 -7.60 -6.11 -4.88
CA ARG A 313 -7.79 -6.70 -3.55
C ARG A 313 -7.30 -5.77 -2.44
N ASP A 314 -6.06 -5.30 -2.53
CA ASP A 314 -5.45 -4.43 -1.51
C ASP A 314 -6.27 -3.17 -1.30
N SER A 315 -6.70 -2.52 -2.40
CA SER A 315 -7.55 -1.34 -2.32
C SER A 315 -8.89 -1.67 -1.66
N ALA A 316 -9.54 -2.78 -2.05
CA ALA A 316 -10.84 -3.17 -1.50
C ALA A 316 -10.77 -3.48 0.00
N ILE A 317 -9.76 -4.25 0.45
CA ILE A 317 -9.55 -4.57 1.87
C ILE A 317 -9.21 -3.32 2.67
N THR A 318 -8.28 -2.49 2.17
CA THR A 318 -7.89 -1.25 2.85
C THR A 318 -9.08 -0.31 3.01
N ALA A 319 -9.86 -0.11 1.94
CA ALA A 319 -11.07 0.69 1.98
C ALA A 319 -12.12 0.13 2.95
N TRP A 320 -12.23 -1.20 3.06
CA TRP A 320 -13.13 -1.86 4.01
C TRP A 320 -12.69 -1.65 5.46
N GLN A 321 -11.39 -1.81 5.75
CA GLN A 321 -10.80 -1.57 7.07
C GLN A 321 -11.03 -0.13 7.57
N LEU A 322 -11.01 0.84 6.65
CA LEU A 322 -11.13 2.27 6.94
C LEU A 322 -12.57 2.79 6.87
N LEU A 323 -13.52 1.99 6.38
CA LEU A 323 -14.86 2.44 6.02
C LEU A 323 -15.60 3.19 7.15
N PRO A 324 -15.51 2.78 8.43
CA PRO A 324 -16.12 3.54 9.53
C PRO A 324 -15.56 4.97 9.67
N TYR A 325 -14.33 5.21 9.25
CA TYR A 325 -13.59 6.47 9.44
C TYR A 325 -13.50 7.32 8.17
N SER A 326 -13.50 6.69 6.98
CA SER A 326 -13.44 7.40 5.70
C SER A 326 -14.26 6.73 4.62
N LYS A 327 -15.42 7.32 4.34
CA LYS A 327 -16.31 6.87 3.27
C LYS A 327 -15.80 7.29 1.88
N GLN A 328 -14.98 8.34 1.83
CA GLN A 328 -14.37 8.82 0.58
C GLN A 328 -13.43 7.77 0.00
N VAL A 329 -12.55 7.17 0.80
CA VAL A 329 -11.61 6.13 0.34
C VAL A 329 -12.36 4.94 -0.25
N ALA A 330 -13.44 4.51 0.39
CA ALA A 330 -14.30 3.45 -0.14
C ALA A 330 -14.99 3.86 -1.45
N ARG A 331 -15.54 5.07 -1.53
CA ARG A 331 -16.17 5.57 -2.76
C ARG A 331 -15.20 5.62 -3.93
N GLU A 332 -14.02 6.19 -3.73
CA GLU A 332 -12.96 6.28 -4.75
C GLU A 332 -12.53 4.88 -5.21
N THR A 333 -12.35 3.94 -4.28
CA THR A 333 -11.99 2.54 -4.56
C THR A 333 -13.08 1.83 -5.36
N ILE A 334 -14.36 1.93 -4.94
CA ILE A 334 -15.47 1.31 -5.67
C ILE A 334 -15.54 1.86 -7.09
N ASP A 335 -15.40 3.17 -7.26
CA ASP A 335 -15.47 3.84 -8.57
C ASP A 335 -14.30 3.43 -9.48
N VAL A 336 -13.04 3.46 -9.01
CA VAL A 336 -11.88 3.13 -9.85
C VAL A 336 -11.89 1.66 -10.25
N LEU A 337 -12.14 0.74 -9.32
CA LEU A 337 -12.18 -0.69 -9.60
C LEU A 337 -13.38 -1.03 -10.51
N GLY A 338 -14.54 -0.43 -10.26
CA GLY A 338 -15.70 -0.59 -11.12
C GLY A 338 -15.46 -0.08 -12.55
N LYS A 339 -14.71 1.02 -12.74
CA LYS A 339 -14.34 1.54 -14.07
C LYS A 339 -13.30 0.70 -14.80
N TYR A 340 -12.51 -0.10 -14.09
CA TYR A 340 -11.60 -1.10 -14.65
C TYR A 340 -12.16 -2.53 -14.61
N GLN A 341 -13.43 -2.74 -14.24
CA GLN A 341 -14.07 -4.04 -14.36
C GLN A 341 -13.97 -4.56 -15.80
N GLY A 342 -13.62 -5.84 -15.94
CA GLY A 342 -13.46 -6.50 -17.22
C GLY A 342 -14.74 -6.45 -18.05
N VAL A 343 -14.60 -6.26 -19.36
CA VAL A 343 -15.72 -6.16 -20.32
C VAL A 343 -15.55 -7.06 -21.54
N LYS A 344 -14.42 -7.76 -21.63
CA LYS A 344 -14.08 -8.70 -22.71
C LYS A 344 -13.38 -9.91 -22.11
N GLU A 345 -13.23 -10.95 -22.93
CA GLU A 345 -12.36 -12.08 -22.62
C GLU A 345 -10.98 -11.82 -23.23
N ASP A 346 -9.92 -11.89 -22.41
CA ASP A 346 -8.54 -11.70 -22.85
C ASP A 346 -7.62 -12.65 -22.07
N PRO A 347 -7.20 -13.79 -22.66
CA PRO A 347 -6.37 -14.76 -21.96
C PRO A 347 -5.02 -14.21 -21.48
N ARG A 348 -4.46 -13.19 -22.15
CA ARG A 348 -3.15 -12.63 -21.77
C ARG A 348 -3.24 -11.89 -20.44
N THR A 349 -4.26 -11.08 -20.26
CA THR A 349 -4.48 -10.33 -19.03
C THR A 349 -5.40 -11.06 -18.05
N GLU A 350 -5.92 -12.22 -18.45
CA GLU A 350 -6.97 -12.99 -17.78
C GLU A 350 -8.26 -12.19 -17.55
N GLU A 351 -8.50 -11.18 -18.38
CA GLU A 351 -9.73 -10.39 -18.33
C GLU A 351 -10.92 -11.28 -18.67
N SER A 352 -11.98 -11.12 -17.90
CA SER A 352 -13.28 -11.72 -18.18
C SER A 352 -14.38 -10.73 -17.82
N ALA A 353 -15.48 -10.74 -18.57
CA ALA A 353 -16.57 -9.79 -18.36
C ALA A 353 -17.14 -9.92 -16.94
N GLY A 354 -17.06 -8.85 -16.15
CA GLY A 354 -17.52 -8.80 -14.76
C GLY A 354 -16.43 -8.90 -13.69
N ARG A 355 -15.22 -9.37 -14.06
CA ARG A 355 -14.09 -9.57 -13.14
C ARG A 355 -13.46 -8.22 -12.72
N ILE A 356 -13.05 -8.10 -11.46
CA ILE A 356 -12.26 -6.96 -10.97
C ILE A 356 -10.77 -7.26 -11.12
N MET A 357 -9.98 -6.27 -11.52
CA MET A 357 -8.54 -6.44 -11.79
C MET A 357 -7.74 -6.82 -10.54
N HIS A 358 -6.66 -7.57 -10.75
CA HIS A 358 -5.60 -7.80 -9.76
C HIS A 358 -4.79 -6.52 -9.58
N GLU A 359 -4.17 -6.01 -10.65
CA GLU A 359 -3.37 -4.78 -10.62
C GLU A 359 -3.26 -4.09 -11.98
N ILE A 360 -2.83 -2.83 -11.97
CA ILE A 360 -2.54 -2.03 -13.18
C ILE A 360 -1.19 -1.32 -13.09
N ARG A 361 -0.38 -1.43 -14.15
CA ARG A 361 0.98 -0.86 -14.24
C ARG A 361 1.10 0.10 -15.43
N PHE A 362 2.02 1.06 -15.34
CA PHE A 362 2.21 2.11 -16.34
C PHE A 362 3.65 2.23 -16.87
N GLY A 363 4.57 1.39 -16.36
CA GLY A 363 5.96 1.29 -16.80
C GLY A 363 6.13 0.86 -18.26
N GLU A 364 7.37 0.91 -18.76
CA GLU A 364 7.69 0.57 -20.15
C GLU A 364 7.25 -0.86 -20.49
N LEU A 365 7.49 -1.81 -19.58
CA LEU A 365 7.12 -3.21 -19.81
C LEU A 365 5.61 -3.37 -20.01
N ALA A 366 4.80 -2.63 -19.23
CA ALA A 366 3.36 -2.63 -19.37
C ALA A 366 2.94 -1.96 -20.69
N ARG A 367 3.48 -0.79 -21.03
CA ARG A 367 3.14 -0.09 -22.29
C ARG A 367 3.45 -0.92 -23.54
N ASN A 368 4.57 -1.66 -23.52
CA ASN A 368 4.96 -2.59 -24.58
C ASN A 368 4.27 -3.95 -24.52
N ARG A 369 3.41 -4.17 -23.51
CA ARG A 369 2.75 -5.46 -23.26
C ARG A 369 3.74 -6.61 -23.10
N GLN A 370 4.93 -6.37 -22.58
CA GLN A 370 5.88 -7.43 -22.20
C GLN A 370 5.46 -8.14 -20.90
N ILE A 371 4.63 -7.48 -20.09
CA ILE A 371 3.96 -8.05 -18.92
C ILE A 371 2.43 -7.89 -19.06
N PRO A 372 1.60 -8.71 -18.37
CA PRO A 372 0.14 -8.70 -18.54
C PRO A 372 -0.59 -7.55 -17.82
N HIS A 373 0.11 -6.71 -17.07
CA HIS A 373 -0.45 -5.74 -16.11
C HIS A 373 -1.08 -4.47 -16.74
N THR A 374 -1.94 -4.61 -17.77
CA THR A 374 -2.53 -3.50 -18.54
C THR A 374 -4.07 -3.45 -18.66
N PRO A 375 -4.89 -3.58 -17.61
CA PRO A 375 -4.62 -4.16 -16.29
C PRO A 375 -4.59 -5.70 -16.35
N TYR A 376 -4.05 -6.35 -15.32
CA TYR A 376 -4.07 -7.81 -15.13
C TYR A 376 -5.20 -8.20 -14.19
N TYR A 377 -5.84 -9.35 -14.43
CA TYR A 377 -7.03 -9.80 -13.72
C TYR A 377 -6.85 -11.12 -12.97
N GLY A 378 -5.65 -11.71 -12.90
CA GLY A 378 -5.38 -12.97 -12.19
C GLY A 378 -5.54 -12.88 -10.68
N THR A 379 -6.78 -12.77 -10.21
CA THR A 379 -7.24 -12.76 -8.82
C THR A 379 -8.55 -13.52 -8.73
N VAL A 380 -8.68 -14.37 -7.72
CA VAL A 380 -9.91 -15.14 -7.46
C VAL A 380 -10.86 -14.46 -6.47
N ASP A 381 -10.38 -13.43 -5.75
CA ASP A 381 -11.05 -12.84 -4.58
C ASP A 381 -11.47 -11.37 -4.73
N ALA A 382 -10.83 -10.60 -5.62
CA ALA A 382 -11.07 -9.16 -5.75
C ALA A 382 -12.52 -8.79 -6.11
N THR A 383 -13.19 -9.60 -6.95
CA THR A 383 -14.57 -9.33 -7.39
C THR A 383 -15.55 -9.40 -6.22
N GLN A 384 -15.43 -10.43 -5.38
CA GLN A 384 -16.25 -10.64 -4.19
C GLN A 384 -15.99 -9.52 -3.18
N LEU A 385 -14.73 -9.18 -2.94
CA LEU A 385 -14.33 -8.11 -2.01
C LEU A 385 -14.87 -6.74 -2.46
N TRP A 386 -14.85 -6.44 -3.75
CA TRP A 386 -15.46 -5.21 -4.30
C TRP A 386 -16.98 -5.16 -4.07
N LEU A 387 -17.68 -6.29 -4.23
CA LEU A 387 -19.12 -6.38 -3.93
C LEU A 387 -19.41 -6.19 -2.43
N LEU A 388 -18.61 -6.79 -1.56
CA LEU A 388 -18.71 -6.62 -0.10
C LEU A 388 -18.51 -5.17 0.30
N LEU A 389 -17.48 -4.52 -0.24
CA LEU A 389 -17.19 -3.10 0.02
C LEU A 389 -18.36 -2.20 -0.43
N LEU A 390 -18.96 -2.46 -1.59
CA LEU A 390 -20.13 -1.72 -2.07
C LEU A 390 -21.31 -1.87 -1.11
N CYS A 391 -21.61 -3.09 -0.65
CA CYS A 391 -22.69 -3.34 0.30
C CYS A 391 -22.46 -2.59 1.62
N ASP A 392 -21.27 -2.71 2.20
CA ASP A 392 -20.96 -2.08 3.48
C ASP A 392 -20.95 -0.54 3.34
N TYR A 393 -20.49 -0.02 2.18
CA TYR A 393 -20.57 1.40 1.87
C TYR A 393 -22.03 1.88 1.88
N VAL A 394 -22.96 1.13 1.28
CA VAL A 394 -24.40 1.47 1.32
C VAL A 394 -24.96 1.36 2.74
N ASP A 395 -24.53 0.39 3.53
CA ASP A 395 -24.98 0.26 4.93
C ASP A 395 -24.53 1.46 5.77
N TRP A 396 -23.33 2.01 5.52
CA TRP A 396 -22.84 3.24 6.17
C TRP A 396 -23.43 4.53 5.61
N THR A 397 -23.72 4.62 4.31
CA THR A 397 -24.08 5.90 3.65
C THR A 397 -25.55 6.02 3.31
N GLY A 398 -26.28 4.92 3.22
CA GLY A 398 -27.66 4.90 2.73
C GLY A 398 -27.81 5.24 1.25
N ASP A 399 -26.71 5.33 0.49
CA ASP A 399 -26.67 5.81 -0.91
C ASP A 399 -27.20 4.75 -1.90
N LEU A 400 -28.51 4.52 -1.86
CA LEU A 400 -29.22 3.58 -2.75
C LEU A 400 -29.25 4.06 -4.20
N GLU A 401 -29.13 5.36 -4.46
CA GLU A 401 -29.07 5.89 -5.82
C GLU A 401 -27.75 5.50 -6.50
N TYR A 402 -26.63 5.65 -5.80
CA TYR A 402 -25.35 5.17 -6.30
C TYR A 402 -25.33 3.67 -6.51
N ALA A 403 -25.89 2.90 -5.58
CA ALA A 403 -26.03 1.45 -5.75
C ALA A 403 -26.82 1.09 -7.02
N ARG A 404 -27.92 1.81 -7.32
CA ARG A 404 -28.67 1.65 -8.58
C ARG A 404 -27.82 1.97 -9.80
N LYS A 405 -27.02 3.04 -9.76
CA LYS A 405 -26.12 3.42 -10.85
C LYS A 405 -25.06 2.33 -11.14
N LEU A 406 -24.55 1.68 -10.10
CA LEU A 406 -23.58 0.58 -10.23
C LEU A 406 -24.22 -0.78 -10.50
N TRP A 407 -25.54 -0.91 -10.39
CA TRP A 407 -26.23 -2.20 -10.52
C TRP A 407 -25.89 -3.00 -11.79
N PRO A 408 -25.71 -2.39 -12.99
CA PRO A 408 -25.27 -3.15 -14.17
C PRO A 408 -23.91 -3.85 -13.97
N ARG A 409 -22.97 -3.19 -13.27
CA ARG A 409 -21.65 -3.76 -12.95
C ARG A 409 -21.75 -4.86 -11.91
N VAL A 410 -22.62 -4.67 -10.91
CA VAL A 410 -22.93 -5.70 -9.90
C VAL A 410 -23.47 -6.96 -10.56
N LYS A 411 -24.43 -6.83 -11.49
CA LYS A 411 -24.98 -7.97 -12.22
C LYS A 411 -23.90 -8.70 -13.01
N SER A 412 -23.06 -7.97 -13.76
CA SER A 412 -21.97 -8.57 -14.53
C SER A 412 -20.96 -9.30 -13.64
N ALA A 413 -20.63 -8.75 -12.46
CA ALA A 413 -19.78 -9.43 -11.48
C ALA A 413 -20.41 -10.73 -10.97
N ILE A 414 -21.70 -10.71 -10.62
CA ILE A 414 -22.42 -11.92 -10.17
C ILE A 414 -22.54 -12.96 -11.29
N GLU A 415 -22.78 -12.53 -12.53
CA GLU A 415 -22.81 -13.42 -13.70
C GLU A 415 -21.47 -14.11 -13.93
N TRP A 416 -20.35 -13.37 -13.80
CA TRP A 416 -19.01 -13.95 -13.80
C TRP A 416 -18.83 -14.97 -12.67
N LEU A 417 -19.10 -14.58 -11.43
CA LEU A 417 -18.96 -15.46 -10.26
C LEU A 417 -19.77 -16.75 -10.42
N ASN A 418 -20.99 -16.66 -10.94
CA ASN A 418 -21.86 -17.82 -11.14
C ASN A 418 -21.37 -18.75 -12.24
N ARG A 419 -20.78 -18.20 -13.31
CA ARG A 419 -20.15 -19.00 -14.37
C ARG A 419 -18.93 -19.73 -13.84
N GLU A 420 -18.04 -19.02 -13.14
CA GLU A 420 -16.80 -19.61 -12.62
C GLU A 420 -17.04 -20.57 -11.44
N SER A 421 -18.21 -20.53 -10.82
CA SER A 421 -18.62 -21.43 -9.73
C SER A 421 -19.71 -22.43 -10.13
N GLU A 422 -19.95 -22.67 -11.43
CA GLU A 422 -21.03 -23.56 -11.89
C GLU A 422 -20.87 -24.99 -11.35
N ASN A 423 -19.62 -25.44 -11.22
CA ASN A 423 -19.26 -26.75 -10.64
C ASN A 423 -19.29 -26.79 -9.10
N GLY A 424 -19.78 -25.73 -8.44
CA GLY A 424 -19.98 -25.65 -6.99
C GLY A 424 -19.04 -24.69 -6.27
N TYR A 425 -17.81 -24.54 -6.75
CA TYR A 425 -16.77 -23.69 -6.13
C TYR A 425 -16.12 -22.77 -7.17
N ILE A 426 -15.76 -21.56 -6.76
CA ILE A 426 -14.93 -20.69 -7.58
C ILE A 426 -13.46 -21.09 -7.42
N GLY A 427 -12.77 -21.30 -8.53
CA GLY A 427 -11.36 -21.67 -8.54
C GLY A 427 -10.55 -20.79 -9.48
N TYR A 428 -9.25 -21.03 -9.52
CA TYR A 428 -8.36 -20.42 -10.50
C TYR A 428 -7.43 -21.45 -11.12
N ILE A 429 -7.05 -21.14 -12.36
CA ILE A 429 -5.96 -21.77 -13.10
C ILE A 429 -5.27 -20.67 -13.88
N ARG A 430 -3.94 -20.59 -13.77
CA ARG A 430 -3.15 -19.66 -14.58
C ARG A 430 -3.32 -20.00 -16.06
N THR A 431 -3.76 -19.04 -16.86
CA THR A 431 -3.95 -19.22 -18.31
C THR A 431 -2.86 -18.57 -19.16
N ASN A 432 -2.00 -17.75 -18.53
CA ASN A 432 -0.85 -17.11 -19.14
C ASN A 432 0.42 -17.40 -18.32
N GLU A 433 1.51 -17.84 -18.94
CA GLU A 433 2.78 -18.15 -18.26
C GLU A 433 3.37 -16.94 -17.52
N ASP A 434 3.15 -15.72 -18.02
CA ASP A 434 3.56 -14.46 -17.36
C ASP A 434 2.65 -14.06 -16.19
N GLY A 435 1.56 -14.81 -15.96
CA GLY A 435 0.58 -14.59 -14.89
C GLY A 435 0.96 -15.27 -13.57
N LEU A 436 0.19 -14.96 -12.53
CA LEU A 436 0.34 -15.55 -11.21
C LEU A 436 -0.17 -17.01 -11.21
N GLU A 437 0.64 -17.91 -10.66
CA GLU A 437 0.27 -19.31 -10.45
C GLU A 437 -0.82 -19.43 -9.37
N ASN A 438 -0.59 -18.80 -8.22
CA ASN A 438 -1.59 -18.66 -7.16
C ASN A 438 -2.27 -17.29 -7.25
N GLN A 439 -3.61 -17.28 -7.36
CA GLN A 439 -4.40 -16.06 -7.56
C GLN A 439 -5.21 -15.65 -6.32
N GLY A 440 -4.95 -16.27 -5.17
CA GLY A 440 -5.49 -15.87 -3.86
C GLY A 440 -4.62 -14.80 -3.19
N TRP A 441 -4.93 -14.46 -1.94
CA TRP A 441 -4.16 -13.45 -1.20
C TRP A 441 -2.74 -13.87 -0.87
N LYS A 442 -2.53 -15.18 -0.69
CA LYS A 442 -1.21 -15.78 -0.75
C LYS A 442 -0.93 -16.18 -2.19
N ASP A 443 -0.28 -15.27 -2.92
CA ASP A 443 -0.03 -15.36 -4.37
C ASP A 443 1.38 -15.84 -4.74
N SER A 444 2.19 -16.28 -3.76
CA SER A 444 3.47 -16.94 -4.04
C SER A 444 3.25 -18.34 -4.60
N HIS A 445 4.08 -18.75 -5.55
CA HIS A 445 3.98 -20.07 -6.20
C HIS A 445 3.97 -21.26 -5.20
N ASP A 446 4.61 -21.11 -4.04
CA ASP A 446 4.80 -22.15 -3.02
C ASP A 446 3.80 -22.09 -1.85
N SER A 447 2.74 -21.25 -1.91
CA SER A 447 1.92 -20.95 -0.72
C SER A 447 0.69 -21.84 -0.49
N VAL A 448 0.37 -22.73 -1.44
CA VAL A 448 -0.75 -23.69 -1.32
C VAL A 448 -0.18 -25.09 -1.23
N VAL A 449 0.02 -25.54 0.01
CA VAL A 449 0.75 -26.77 0.32
C VAL A 449 -0.07 -27.74 1.15
N TYR A 450 0.14 -29.03 0.92
CA TYR A 450 -0.34 -30.12 1.76
C TYR A 450 0.41 -30.15 3.10
N ARG A 451 -0.09 -30.95 4.05
CA ARG A 451 0.53 -31.19 5.36
C ARG A 451 1.95 -31.77 5.25
N ASN A 452 2.25 -32.48 4.16
CA ASN A 452 3.57 -33.05 3.89
C ASN A 452 4.50 -32.08 3.13
N GLY A 453 4.07 -30.84 2.87
CA GLY A 453 4.83 -29.81 2.17
C GLY A 453 4.76 -29.85 0.64
N HIS A 454 4.06 -30.81 0.02
CA HIS A 454 3.88 -30.83 -1.44
C HIS A 454 2.94 -29.71 -1.88
N ILE A 455 3.21 -29.12 -3.04
CA ILE A 455 2.39 -28.05 -3.63
C ILE A 455 1.14 -28.65 -4.28
N ALA A 456 -0.01 -28.00 -4.10
CA ALA A 456 -1.28 -28.40 -4.68
C ALA A 456 -1.33 -28.17 -6.20
N LYS A 457 -2.06 -29.03 -6.93
CA LYS A 457 -2.18 -28.90 -8.38
C LYS A 457 -3.40 -28.08 -8.78
N PRO A 458 -3.29 -27.16 -9.76
CA PRO A 458 -4.45 -26.42 -10.25
C PRO A 458 -5.45 -27.33 -11.01
N PRO A 459 -6.73 -26.91 -11.15
CA PRO A 459 -7.31 -25.70 -10.57
C PRO A 459 -7.39 -25.76 -9.04
N ILE A 460 -7.19 -24.61 -8.39
CA ILE A 460 -7.22 -24.51 -6.92
C ILE A 460 -8.50 -23.79 -6.48
N TYR A 461 -9.18 -24.37 -5.50
CA TYR A 461 -10.39 -23.82 -4.87
C TYR A 461 -10.12 -23.45 -3.41
N LEU A 462 -9.69 -22.22 -3.16
CA LEU A 462 -9.32 -21.72 -1.82
C LEU A 462 -10.52 -21.56 -0.89
N CYS A 463 -10.34 -21.86 0.40
CA CYS A 463 -11.43 -21.80 1.38
C CYS A 463 -11.98 -20.38 1.59
N GLU A 464 -11.11 -19.38 1.68
CA GLU A 464 -11.50 -17.99 1.90
C GLU A 464 -12.22 -17.39 0.68
N ALA A 465 -11.85 -17.81 -0.54
CA ALA A 465 -12.52 -17.36 -1.76
C ALA A 465 -13.98 -17.84 -1.81
N GLN A 466 -14.25 -19.04 -1.30
CA GLN A 466 -15.63 -19.55 -1.15
C GLN A 466 -16.40 -18.78 -0.08
N ALA A 467 -15.73 -18.48 1.04
CA ALA A 467 -16.32 -17.67 2.10
C ALA A 467 -16.70 -16.25 1.62
N TYR A 468 -15.83 -15.62 0.83
CA TYR A 468 -16.12 -14.33 0.21
C TYR A 468 -17.25 -14.42 -0.81
N LEU A 469 -17.31 -15.49 -1.61
CA LEU A 469 -18.41 -15.73 -2.55
C LEU A 469 -19.75 -15.85 -1.80
N TYR A 470 -19.80 -16.66 -0.74
CA TYR A 470 -20.96 -16.79 0.12
C TYR A 470 -21.39 -15.43 0.69
N ALA A 471 -20.47 -14.70 1.30
CA ALA A 471 -20.75 -13.38 1.87
C ALA A 471 -21.26 -12.40 0.81
N ALA A 472 -20.63 -12.36 -0.36
CA ALA A 472 -21.03 -11.48 -1.46
C ALA A 472 -22.46 -11.79 -1.92
N LYS A 473 -22.82 -13.07 -2.09
CA LYS A 473 -24.19 -13.45 -2.44
C LYS A 473 -25.21 -13.02 -1.39
N LYS A 474 -24.94 -13.23 -0.09
CA LYS A 474 -25.86 -12.82 0.99
C LYS A 474 -26.00 -11.30 1.07
N ARG A 475 -24.91 -10.54 1.00
CA ARG A 475 -24.94 -9.08 1.10
C ARG A 475 -25.56 -8.42 -0.14
N ILE A 476 -25.26 -8.91 -1.34
CA ILE A 476 -25.91 -8.44 -2.56
C ILE A 476 -27.39 -8.80 -2.59
N ALA A 477 -27.81 -9.95 -2.03
CA ALA A 477 -29.23 -10.26 -1.87
C ALA A 477 -29.95 -9.24 -0.95
N SER A 478 -29.31 -8.83 0.15
CA SER A 478 -29.82 -7.76 1.02
C SER A 478 -29.92 -6.43 0.28
N LEU A 479 -28.88 -6.04 -0.48
CA LEU A 479 -28.90 -4.84 -1.30
C LEU A 479 -29.98 -4.89 -2.39
N ALA A 480 -30.14 -6.03 -3.07
CA ALA A 480 -31.18 -6.28 -4.06
C ALA A 480 -32.57 -6.06 -3.46
N ASP A 481 -32.80 -6.51 -2.22
CA ASP A 481 -34.06 -6.28 -1.51
C ASP A 481 -34.34 -4.80 -1.24
N LYS A 482 -33.32 -4.03 -0.85
CA LYS A 482 -33.38 -2.58 -0.67
C LYS A 482 -33.68 -1.87 -2.00
N LEU A 483 -33.14 -2.40 -3.11
CA LEU A 483 -33.37 -1.91 -4.47
C LEU A 483 -34.64 -2.47 -5.15
N LYS A 484 -35.41 -3.33 -4.46
CA LYS A 484 -36.63 -3.99 -4.94
C LYS A 484 -36.43 -5.03 -6.06
N TYR A 485 -35.23 -5.58 -6.22
CA TYR A 485 -34.93 -6.71 -7.11
C TYR A 485 -35.18 -8.07 -6.41
N LYS A 486 -36.44 -8.33 -6.03
CA LYS A 486 -36.82 -9.46 -5.15
C LYS A 486 -36.45 -10.84 -5.68
N SER A 487 -36.67 -11.12 -6.97
CA SER A 487 -36.34 -12.42 -7.57
C SER A 487 -34.84 -12.70 -7.57
N PHE A 488 -34.03 -11.67 -7.87
CA PHE A 488 -32.58 -11.74 -7.81
C PHE A 488 -32.08 -12.00 -6.38
N ALA A 489 -32.68 -11.31 -5.39
CA ALA A 489 -32.38 -11.53 -3.99
C ALA A 489 -32.65 -12.98 -3.54
N SER A 490 -33.79 -13.54 -3.93
CA SER A 490 -34.13 -14.94 -3.61
C SER A 490 -33.13 -15.91 -4.22
N LYS A 491 -32.86 -15.78 -5.52
CA LYS A 491 -31.91 -16.63 -6.25
C LYS A 491 -30.52 -16.65 -5.58
N LEU A 492 -30.01 -15.47 -5.21
CA LEU A 492 -28.72 -15.36 -4.54
C LEU A 492 -28.68 -16.02 -3.16
N ARG A 493 -29.80 -15.99 -2.40
CA ARG A 493 -29.89 -16.69 -1.12
C ARG A 493 -29.86 -18.20 -1.32
N ASP A 494 -30.64 -18.72 -2.25
CA ASP A 494 -30.69 -20.15 -2.56
C ASP A 494 -29.30 -20.67 -2.99
N GLU A 495 -28.61 -19.91 -3.84
CA GLU A 495 -27.24 -20.22 -4.27
C GLU A 495 -26.24 -20.16 -3.11
N ALA A 496 -26.36 -19.17 -2.22
CA ALA A 496 -25.49 -19.05 -1.05
C ALA A 496 -25.72 -20.20 -0.05
N ASP A 497 -26.97 -20.57 0.20
CA ASP A 497 -27.32 -21.64 1.13
C ASP A 497 -26.84 -23.01 0.58
N ARG A 498 -26.92 -23.22 -0.75
CA ARG A 498 -26.29 -24.38 -1.41
C ARG A 498 -24.77 -24.38 -1.26
N LEU A 499 -24.11 -23.24 -1.49
CA LEU A 499 -22.66 -23.12 -1.33
C LEU A 499 -22.22 -23.41 0.12
N LYS A 500 -22.93 -22.87 1.11
CA LYS A 500 -22.67 -23.15 2.53
C LYS A 500 -22.77 -24.65 2.81
N HIS A 501 -23.83 -25.31 2.34
CA HIS A 501 -24.00 -26.76 2.54
C HIS A 501 -22.85 -27.57 1.94
N LEU A 502 -22.46 -27.28 0.69
CA LEU A 502 -21.33 -27.95 0.03
C LEU A 502 -20.02 -27.69 0.77
N PHE A 503 -19.72 -26.42 1.06
CA PHE A 503 -18.49 -26.01 1.74
C PHE A 503 -18.31 -26.71 3.09
N GLN A 504 -19.35 -26.74 3.91
CA GLN A 504 -19.28 -27.39 5.23
C GLN A 504 -19.08 -28.91 5.17
N LYS A 505 -19.47 -29.54 4.06
CA LYS A 505 -19.31 -30.97 3.80
C LYS A 505 -17.92 -31.27 3.23
N ASP A 506 -17.49 -30.51 2.23
CA ASP A 506 -16.29 -30.85 1.46
C ASP A 506 -15.00 -30.28 2.08
N PHE A 507 -15.01 -29.08 2.66
CA PHE A 507 -13.79 -28.44 3.18
C PHE A 507 -13.43 -28.83 4.62
N TRP A 508 -14.31 -29.54 5.34
CA TRP A 508 -14.08 -29.89 6.74
C TRP A 508 -13.19 -31.13 6.87
N MET A 509 -12.09 -31.01 7.60
CA MET A 509 -11.17 -32.10 7.91
C MET A 509 -11.53 -32.68 9.29
N PRO A 510 -12.25 -33.82 9.37
CA PRO A 510 -12.79 -34.32 10.63
C PRO A 510 -11.72 -34.79 11.62
N THR A 511 -10.58 -35.30 11.13
CA THR A 511 -9.48 -35.78 11.99
C THR A 511 -8.74 -34.62 12.63
N GLU A 512 -8.42 -33.59 11.85
CA GLU A 512 -7.70 -32.38 12.28
C GLU A 512 -8.61 -31.43 13.07
N GLN A 513 -9.93 -31.57 12.90
CA GLN A 513 -10.97 -30.63 13.32
C GLN A 513 -10.65 -29.21 12.86
N TYR A 514 -10.44 -29.05 11.56
CA TYR A 514 -10.09 -27.77 10.94
C TYR A 514 -10.58 -27.71 9.50
N LEU A 515 -10.44 -26.55 8.86
CA LEU A 515 -10.73 -26.41 7.43
C LEU A 515 -9.49 -26.72 6.60
N ALA A 516 -9.69 -27.45 5.52
CA ALA A 516 -8.70 -27.57 4.45
C ALA A 516 -8.41 -26.18 3.85
N LEU A 517 -7.16 -25.94 3.47
CA LEU A 517 -6.76 -24.69 2.81
C LEU A 517 -7.46 -24.53 1.45
N ALA A 518 -7.54 -25.63 0.71
CA ALA A 518 -8.15 -25.67 -0.61
C ALA A 518 -8.67 -27.07 -0.96
N ILE A 519 -9.39 -27.16 -2.07
CA ILE A 519 -9.51 -28.38 -2.87
C ILE A 519 -8.66 -28.18 -4.13
N ASP A 520 -7.92 -29.20 -4.54
CA ASP A 520 -7.04 -29.16 -5.71
C ASP A 520 -7.69 -29.76 -6.97
N GLY A 521 -6.96 -29.74 -8.09
CA GLY A 521 -7.45 -30.21 -9.40
C GLY A 521 -7.75 -31.70 -9.48
N ASP A 522 -7.18 -32.50 -8.56
CA ASP A 522 -7.45 -33.93 -8.43
C ASP A 522 -8.67 -34.20 -7.50
N GLY A 523 -9.28 -33.13 -6.95
CA GLY A 523 -10.42 -33.19 -6.03
C GLY A 523 -10.03 -33.50 -4.58
N ASN A 524 -8.73 -33.43 -4.25
CA ASN A 524 -8.24 -33.73 -2.91
C ASN A 524 -8.28 -32.51 -2.00
N LEU A 525 -8.47 -32.74 -0.70
CA LEU A 525 -8.35 -31.69 0.31
C LEU A 525 -6.88 -31.36 0.55
N VAL A 526 -6.51 -30.11 0.30
CA VAL A 526 -5.20 -29.57 0.65
C VAL A 526 -5.16 -29.35 2.17
N ASP A 527 -4.63 -30.34 2.88
CA ASP A 527 -4.69 -30.48 4.33
C ASP A 527 -3.60 -29.70 5.10
N GLY A 528 -2.82 -28.87 4.41
CA GLY A 528 -1.88 -27.96 5.04
C GLY A 528 -2.61 -26.88 5.84
N MET A 529 -2.59 -27.00 7.16
CA MET A 529 -3.25 -26.04 8.05
C MET A 529 -2.60 -24.65 7.96
N ALA A 530 -3.36 -23.68 7.49
CA ALA A 530 -2.96 -22.28 7.30
C ALA A 530 -3.88 -21.30 8.04
N SER A 531 -3.60 -20.00 7.95
CA SER A 531 -4.43 -18.93 8.55
C SER A 531 -5.71 -18.61 7.76
N ASN A 532 -5.79 -18.94 6.47
CA ASN A 532 -6.93 -18.63 5.58
C ASN A 532 -8.31 -18.99 6.15
N PRO A 533 -8.51 -20.14 6.84
CA PRO A 533 -9.76 -20.46 7.50
C PRO A 533 -10.28 -19.38 8.45
N GLY A 534 -9.41 -18.54 9.01
CA GLY A 534 -9.82 -17.43 9.85
C GLY A 534 -10.58 -16.34 9.09
N HIS A 535 -10.38 -16.21 7.78
CA HIS A 535 -11.20 -15.34 6.92
C HIS A 535 -12.62 -15.89 6.71
N CYS A 536 -12.86 -17.18 6.95
CA CYS A 536 -14.20 -17.77 6.88
C CYS A 536 -15.07 -17.38 8.07
N LEU A 537 -14.48 -16.90 9.18
CA LEU A 537 -15.19 -16.66 10.45
C LEU A 537 -16.17 -15.49 10.39
N PHE A 538 -15.93 -14.46 9.56
CA PHE A 538 -16.83 -13.28 9.50
C PHE A 538 -18.01 -13.44 8.53
N THR A 539 -18.03 -14.50 7.73
CA THR A 539 -18.94 -14.62 6.58
C THR A 539 -20.22 -15.35 6.91
N ASP A 540 -20.29 -16.04 8.05
CA ASP A 540 -21.36 -16.98 8.46
C ASP A 540 -21.45 -18.26 7.59
N ILE A 541 -20.42 -18.57 6.79
CA ILE A 541 -20.38 -19.81 6.00
C ILE A 541 -20.20 -21.05 6.88
N LEU A 542 -19.56 -20.91 8.04
CA LEU A 542 -19.39 -21.97 9.03
C LEU A 542 -20.57 -22.02 10.00
N ASP A 543 -20.87 -23.22 10.50
CA ASP A 543 -21.72 -23.35 11.68
C ASP A 543 -20.98 -22.88 12.93
N PRO A 544 -21.69 -22.33 13.94
CA PRO A 544 -21.07 -21.72 15.11
C PRO A 544 -20.07 -22.60 15.85
N GLU A 545 -20.32 -23.91 15.94
CA GLU A 545 -19.42 -24.88 16.58
C GLU A 545 -18.10 -24.99 15.81
N LYS A 546 -18.15 -25.24 14.50
CA LYS A 546 -16.95 -25.32 13.65
C LYS A 546 -16.18 -24.01 13.64
N ALA A 547 -16.88 -22.88 13.63
CA ALA A 547 -16.24 -21.56 13.68
C ALA A 547 -15.44 -21.37 14.97
N ASN A 548 -15.97 -21.79 16.12
CA ASN A 548 -15.25 -21.74 17.39
C ASN A 548 -14.04 -22.69 17.41
N VAL A 549 -14.16 -23.89 16.84
CA VAL A 549 -13.04 -24.83 16.75
C VAL A 549 -11.90 -24.28 15.87
N VAL A 550 -12.23 -23.67 14.72
CA VAL A 550 -11.25 -22.98 13.87
C VAL A 550 -10.57 -21.83 14.62
N ALA A 551 -11.35 -21.02 15.35
CA ALA A 551 -10.82 -19.95 16.19
C ALA A 551 -9.87 -20.47 17.27
N ASP A 552 -10.22 -21.54 17.98
CA ASP A 552 -9.36 -22.17 18.99
C ASP A 552 -8.03 -22.61 18.39
N ARG A 553 -8.07 -23.27 17.21
CA ARG A 553 -6.86 -23.72 16.52
C ARG A 553 -5.93 -22.55 16.15
N LEU A 554 -6.46 -21.46 15.61
CA LEU A 554 -5.67 -20.27 15.25
C LEU A 554 -4.97 -19.62 16.46
N MET A 555 -5.55 -19.77 17.66
CA MET A 555 -4.99 -19.22 18.90
C MET A 555 -4.05 -20.18 19.64
N THR A 556 -3.81 -21.40 19.11
CA THR A 556 -2.80 -22.33 19.62
C THR A 556 -1.37 -21.87 19.27
N ARG A 557 -0.36 -22.38 19.98
CA ARG A 557 1.06 -22.09 19.72
C ARG A 557 1.53 -22.47 18.31
N ASP A 558 0.82 -23.39 17.66
CA ASP A 558 1.10 -23.81 16.28
C ASP A 558 0.96 -22.66 15.27
N PHE A 559 0.13 -21.66 15.59
CA PHE A 559 -0.10 -20.48 14.76
C PHE A 559 0.27 -19.19 15.50
N TRP A 560 -0.19 -19.06 16.74
CA TRP A 560 0.05 -17.90 17.58
C TRP A 560 1.53 -17.80 17.99
N SER A 561 2.20 -16.76 17.50
CA SER A 561 3.61 -16.50 17.79
C SER A 561 3.86 -15.70 19.07
N GLY A 562 2.85 -15.03 19.61
CA GLY A 562 3.03 -13.94 20.58
C GLY A 562 2.95 -12.55 19.93
N TRP A 563 3.38 -12.42 18.68
CA TRP A 563 3.30 -11.19 17.89
C TRP A 563 2.07 -11.15 16.95
N GLY A 564 1.42 -12.30 16.74
CA GLY A 564 0.27 -12.49 15.86
C GLY A 564 0.15 -13.94 15.37
N ILE A 565 -0.85 -14.20 14.56
CA ILE A 565 -1.12 -15.49 13.91
C ILE A 565 -0.23 -15.61 12.66
N ARG A 566 0.55 -16.69 12.57
CA ARG A 566 1.37 -17.04 11.40
C ARG A 566 0.51 -17.55 10.24
N THR A 567 0.98 -17.38 9.01
CA THR A 567 0.25 -17.81 7.82
C THR A 567 0.17 -19.33 7.61
N LEU A 568 1.08 -20.08 8.23
CA LEU A 568 1.19 -21.54 8.14
C LEU A 568 1.55 -22.14 9.49
N ASN A 569 0.96 -23.30 9.81
CA ASN A 569 1.24 -24.05 11.04
C ASN A 569 2.73 -24.43 11.12
N ILE A 570 3.37 -24.21 12.28
CA ILE A 570 4.81 -24.48 12.49
C ILE A 570 5.22 -25.95 12.27
N ASN A 571 4.28 -26.89 12.36
CA ASN A 571 4.53 -28.32 12.17
C ASN A 571 4.47 -28.77 10.70
N ASN A 572 4.12 -27.89 9.77
CA ASN A 572 4.15 -28.20 8.34
C ASN A 572 5.62 -28.15 7.84
N PRO A 573 6.12 -29.15 7.09
CA PRO A 573 7.49 -29.12 6.54
C PRO A 573 7.81 -27.91 5.65
N ALA A 574 6.80 -27.27 5.06
CA ALA A 574 6.96 -26.04 4.28
C ALA A 574 7.04 -24.77 5.16
N TYR A 575 6.85 -24.89 6.47
CA TYR A 575 6.95 -23.76 7.39
C TYR A 575 8.36 -23.16 7.38
N ASN A 576 8.43 -21.86 7.15
CA ASN A 576 9.64 -21.07 7.25
C ASN A 576 9.28 -19.69 7.84
N PRO A 577 9.81 -19.30 9.02
CA PRO A 577 9.52 -18.00 9.63
C PRO A 577 9.97 -16.80 8.77
N ILE A 578 10.84 -17.02 7.78
CA ILE A 578 11.36 -16.00 6.85
C ILE A 578 10.74 -16.16 5.45
N SER A 579 9.69 -16.98 5.28
CA SER A 579 8.95 -17.06 4.02
C SER A 579 7.92 -15.94 3.91
N TYR A 580 7.70 -15.45 2.68
CA TYR A 580 6.69 -14.43 2.39
C TYR A 580 5.27 -14.89 2.80
N HIS A 581 4.89 -16.13 2.47
CA HIS A 581 3.54 -16.66 2.72
C HIS A 581 3.49 -17.97 3.52
N ASN A 582 4.63 -18.59 3.85
CA ASN A 582 4.68 -19.90 4.52
C ASN A 582 5.21 -19.83 5.96
N GLY A 583 4.87 -18.78 6.71
CA GLY A 583 5.20 -18.72 8.14
C GLY A 583 5.34 -17.33 8.74
N SER A 584 5.42 -16.29 7.91
CA SER A 584 5.37 -14.89 8.34
C SER A 584 4.04 -14.51 8.99
N ILE A 585 3.97 -13.29 9.52
CA ILE A 585 2.79 -12.72 10.16
C ILE A 585 2.41 -11.46 9.40
N TRP A 586 1.16 -11.41 8.94
CA TRP A 586 0.62 -10.30 8.18
C TRP A 586 -0.42 -9.53 9.02
N PRO A 587 -0.26 -8.21 9.22
CA PRO A 587 -1.23 -7.43 9.98
C PRO A 587 -2.66 -7.51 9.42
N HIS A 588 -2.82 -7.51 8.10
CA HIS A 588 -4.15 -7.54 7.47
C HIS A 588 -4.87 -8.88 7.67
N ASP A 589 -4.15 -10.00 7.53
CA ASP A 589 -4.68 -11.34 7.79
C ASP A 589 -5.21 -11.40 9.23
N ASN A 590 -4.38 -10.97 10.18
CA ASN A 590 -4.75 -10.89 11.59
C ASN A 590 -5.94 -9.93 11.86
N SER A 591 -6.06 -8.81 11.16
CA SER A 591 -7.19 -7.89 11.32
C SER A 591 -8.51 -8.47 10.78
N ILE A 592 -8.46 -9.23 9.68
CA ILE A 592 -9.63 -9.94 9.12
C ILE A 592 -10.03 -11.09 10.03
N ILE A 593 -9.06 -11.87 10.54
CA ILE A 593 -9.31 -12.93 11.52
C ILE A 593 -9.97 -12.34 12.76
N ALA A 594 -9.45 -11.24 13.31
CA ALA A 594 -10.04 -10.56 14.45
C ALA A 594 -11.46 -10.05 14.18
N HIS A 595 -11.74 -9.55 12.97
CA HIS A 595 -13.11 -9.19 12.57
C HIS A 595 -14.04 -10.41 12.60
N GLY A 596 -13.56 -11.58 12.16
CA GLY A 596 -14.28 -12.85 12.24
C GLY A 596 -14.48 -13.35 13.67
N LEU A 597 -13.43 -13.31 14.50
CA LEU A 597 -13.49 -13.62 15.93
C LEU A 597 -14.53 -12.75 16.64
N ARG A 598 -14.62 -11.46 16.29
CA ARG A 598 -15.65 -10.58 16.82
C ARG A 598 -17.06 -11.05 16.46
N ARG A 599 -17.29 -11.47 15.21
CA ARG A 599 -18.60 -11.97 14.75
C ARG A 599 -19.09 -13.20 15.52
N ILE A 600 -18.18 -14.05 15.96
CA ILE A 600 -18.50 -15.27 16.72
C ILE A 600 -18.40 -15.10 18.24
N GLY A 601 -18.27 -13.86 18.75
CA GLY A 601 -18.29 -13.54 20.18
C GLY A 601 -16.95 -13.72 20.92
N ARG A 602 -15.84 -13.90 20.21
CA ARG A 602 -14.51 -14.18 20.78
C ARG A 602 -13.74 -12.89 21.13
N ILE A 603 -14.34 -12.04 21.96
CA ILE A 603 -13.84 -10.70 22.29
C ILE A 603 -12.42 -10.72 22.87
N LYS A 604 -12.11 -11.69 23.75
CA LYS A 604 -10.78 -11.80 24.37
C LYS A 604 -9.67 -12.05 23.33
N ASP A 605 -9.95 -12.84 22.30
CA ASP A 605 -8.99 -13.11 21.23
C ASP A 605 -8.77 -11.87 20.36
N VAL A 606 -9.82 -11.09 20.12
CA VAL A 606 -9.72 -9.78 19.44
C VAL A 606 -8.80 -8.84 20.22
N HIS A 607 -8.99 -8.72 21.53
CA HIS A 607 -8.13 -7.89 22.39
C HIS A 607 -6.68 -8.36 22.38
N ARG A 608 -6.45 -9.67 22.34
CA ARG A 608 -5.11 -10.27 22.28
C ARG A 608 -4.40 -9.96 20.96
N ILE A 609 -5.09 -10.06 19.82
CA ILE A 609 -4.54 -9.70 18.51
C ILE A 609 -4.24 -8.20 18.44
N LEU A 610 -5.17 -7.36 18.91
CA LEU A 610 -4.99 -5.90 18.93
C LEU A 610 -3.77 -5.51 19.76
N LEU A 611 -3.61 -6.07 20.97
CA LEU A 611 -2.44 -5.83 21.79
C LEU A 611 -1.16 -6.27 21.09
N ALA A 612 -1.11 -7.49 20.54
CA ALA A 612 0.09 -8.01 19.90
C ALA A 612 0.55 -7.14 18.72
N LEU A 613 -0.36 -6.78 17.82
CA LEU A 613 -0.02 -5.93 16.68
C LEU A 613 0.27 -4.48 17.09
N HIS A 614 -0.36 -3.96 18.13
CA HIS A 614 0.04 -2.66 18.68
C HIS A 614 1.46 -2.70 19.25
N THR A 615 1.83 -3.74 20.02
CA THR A 615 3.20 -3.89 20.52
C THR A 615 4.21 -4.05 19.37
N VAL A 616 3.81 -4.67 18.26
CA VAL A 616 4.65 -4.67 17.04
C VAL A 616 4.82 -3.26 16.51
N SER A 617 3.75 -2.45 16.40
CA SER A 617 3.86 -1.08 15.89
C SER A 617 4.78 -0.21 16.76
N GLU A 618 4.72 -0.34 18.09
CA GLU A 618 5.61 0.35 19.04
C GLU A 618 7.10 0.07 18.81
N LYS A 619 7.43 -1.13 18.32
CA LYS A 619 8.81 -1.55 18.05
C LYS A 619 9.29 -1.15 16.66
N LYS A 620 8.44 -0.53 15.83
CA LYS A 620 8.79 -0.11 14.46
C LYS A 620 8.97 1.39 14.36
N ILE A 621 9.85 1.79 13.46
CA ILE A 621 10.13 3.21 13.18
C ILE A 621 8.81 3.91 12.80
N ASN A 622 8.55 5.07 13.41
CA ASN A 622 7.34 5.87 13.23
C ASN A 622 6.02 5.15 13.57
N TYR A 623 6.03 4.12 14.43
CA TYR A 623 4.83 3.36 14.82
C TYR A 623 4.11 2.70 13.63
N ARG A 624 4.85 2.39 12.57
CA ARG A 624 4.31 1.90 11.30
C ARG A 624 4.32 0.38 11.26
N LEU A 625 3.14 -0.22 11.12
CA LEU A 625 3.06 -1.65 10.81
C LEU A 625 3.59 -1.93 9.40
N PRO A 626 4.55 -2.87 9.24
CA PRO A 626 5.02 -3.28 7.93
C PRO A 626 3.99 -4.16 7.22
N GLU A 627 4.17 -4.39 5.92
CA GLU A 627 3.38 -5.34 5.13
C GLU A 627 3.28 -6.71 5.80
N LEU A 628 4.43 -7.21 6.29
CA LEU A 628 4.60 -8.45 7.02
C LEU A 628 5.89 -8.40 7.84
N PHE A 629 6.00 -9.32 8.81
CA PHE A 629 7.24 -9.55 9.55
C PHE A 629 7.46 -11.06 9.75
N CYS A 630 8.68 -11.46 10.09
CA CYS A 630 9.04 -12.87 10.22
C CYS A 630 8.27 -13.56 11.36
N GLY A 631 8.00 -14.84 11.18
CA GLY A 631 7.21 -15.68 12.07
C GLY A 631 7.92 -16.19 13.32
N PHE A 632 9.03 -15.60 13.76
CA PHE A 632 9.67 -16.02 15.02
C PHE A 632 8.75 -15.76 16.21
N GLY A 633 8.77 -16.65 17.21
CA GLY A 633 7.97 -16.49 18.42
C GLY A 633 8.48 -15.35 19.30
N SER A 634 7.59 -14.81 20.14
CA SER A 634 7.98 -13.91 21.25
C SER A 634 8.84 -14.61 22.29
N ASP A 635 8.76 -15.95 22.36
CA ASP A 635 9.62 -16.77 23.22
C ASP A 635 11.04 -16.95 22.61
N ASP A 636 11.20 -16.71 21.31
CA ASP A 636 12.47 -16.86 20.59
C ASP A 636 13.25 -15.54 20.46
N THR A 637 12.53 -14.42 20.41
CA THR A 637 13.10 -13.08 20.12
C THR A 637 12.40 -11.99 20.93
N ASP A 638 13.19 -11.05 21.47
CA ASP A 638 12.67 -9.90 22.23
C ASP A 638 11.89 -8.89 21.37
N ASN A 639 12.11 -8.89 20.05
CA ASN A 639 11.50 -7.98 19.09
C ASN A 639 11.04 -8.73 17.83
N PRO A 640 9.94 -8.29 17.18
CA PRO A 640 9.50 -8.86 15.91
C PRO A 640 10.54 -8.60 14.82
N ILE A 641 11.02 -9.67 14.20
CA ILE A 641 12.08 -9.62 13.18
C ILE A 641 11.52 -9.13 11.84
N ASP A 642 12.17 -8.14 11.23
CA ASP A 642 11.77 -7.59 9.95
C ASP A 642 11.89 -8.60 8.82
N TYR A 643 10.87 -8.66 7.96
CA TYR A 643 10.97 -9.41 6.72
C TYR A 643 11.75 -8.59 5.68
N PRO A 644 12.81 -9.15 5.04
CA PRO A 644 13.78 -8.36 4.29
C PRO A 644 13.17 -7.48 3.18
N VAL A 645 12.21 -7.98 2.40
CA VAL A 645 11.64 -7.23 1.27
C VAL A 645 10.27 -6.61 1.57
N SER A 646 9.91 -6.46 2.84
CA SER A 646 8.61 -5.90 3.24
C SER A 646 8.41 -4.46 2.75
N CYS A 647 7.22 -4.16 2.22
CA CYS A 647 6.81 -2.78 2.00
C CYS A 647 6.49 -2.07 3.33
N SER A 648 6.94 -0.82 3.44
CA SER A 648 6.67 0.03 4.60
C SER A 648 6.74 1.51 4.17
N PRO A 649 5.61 2.16 3.86
CA PRO A 649 4.23 1.75 4.17
C PRO A 649 3.64 0.72 3.19
N GLN A 650 2.58 0.06 3.66
CA GLN A 650 1.72 -0.84 2.88
C GLN A 650 0.25 -0.60 3.27
N ALA A 651 -0.65 -0.63 2.28
CA ALA A 651 -2.04 -0.17 2.39
C ALA A 651 -2.88 -0.93 3.43
N TRP A 652 -3.01 -2.25 3.31
CA TRP A 652 -3.84 -3.03 4.23
C TRP A 652 -3.21 -3.15 5.63
N ALA A 653 -1.90 -2.97 5.75
CA ALA A 653 -1.20 -2.93 7.03
C ALA A 653 -1.51 -1.62 7.76
N ALA A 654 -1.48 -0.50 7.04
CA ALA A 654 -1.89 0.82 7.56
C ALA A 654 -3.37 0.83 7.99
N GLY A 655 -4.24 0.07 7.32
CA GLY A 655 -5.64 -0.09 7.71
C GLY A 655 -5.91 -1.05 8.88
N SER A 656 -4.96 -1.91 9.25
CA SER A 656 -5.21 -3.04 10.17
C SER A 656 -5.63 -2.61 11.58
N LEU A 657 -4.98 -1.60 12.16
CA LEU A 657 -5.32 -1.10 13.50
C LEU A 657 -6.70 -0.45 13.56
N PHE A 658 -7.14 0.20 12.47
CA PHE A 658 -8.50 0.75 12.36
C PHE A 658 -9.56 -0.35 12.38
N GLN A 659 -9.31 -1.46 11.67
CA GLN A 659 -10.24 -2.60 11.67
C GLN A 659 -10.26 -3.33 13.01
N LEU A 660 -9.11 -3.49 13.67
CA LEU A 660 -9.03 -4.09 15.01
C LEU A 660 -9.76 -3.23 16.06
N LEU A 661 -9.59 -1.90 16.00
CA LEU A 661 -10.37 -0.98 16.82
C LEU A 661 -11.86 -1.11 16.51
N SER A 662 -12.25 -1.12 15.23
CA SER A 662 -13.65 -1.31 14.82
C SER A 662 -14.24 -2.63 15.34
N ALA A 663 -13.45 -3.71 15.39
CA ALA A 663 -13.87 -4.99 15.96
C ALA A 663 -14.11 -4.90 17.48
N CYS A 664 -13.37 -4.05 18.21
CA CYS A 664 -13.62 -3.78 19.63
C CYS A 664 -14.91 -2.97 19.84
N LEU A 665 -15.13 -1.95 19.00
CA LEU A 665 -16.26 -1.02 19.11
C LEU A 665 -17.59 -1.59 18.59
N ASN A 666 -17.53 -2.51 17.63
CA ASN A 666 -18.63 -3.25 17.02
C ASN A 666 -19.83 -2.37 16.60
N MET A 667 -19.53 -1.34 15.81
CA MET A 667 -20.53 -0.48 15.17
C MET A 667 -21.19 -1.20 13.99
N GLN A 668 -22.52 -1.26 13.99
CA GLN A 668 -23.34 -1.89 12.97
C GLN A 668 -24.28 -0.85 12.34
N PRO A 669 -23.90 -0.25 11.20
CA PRO A 669 -24.70 0.77 10.55
C PRO A 669 -25.85 0.15 9.74
N ASP A 670 -26.98 0.86 9.73
CA ASP A 670 -28.07 0.67 8.77
C ASP A 670 -28.62 2.06 8.41
N ALA A 671 -27.81 2.79 7.65
CA ALA A 671 -28.09 4.17 7.27
C ALA A 671 -29.37 4.30 6.43
N VAL A 672 -29.74 3.26 5.67
CA VAL A 672 -31.01 3.22 4.92
C VAL A 672 -32.20 3.34 5.87
N ASN A 673 -32.14 2.67 7.02
CA ASN A 673 -33.13 2.76 8.09
C ASN A 673 -32.75 3.76 9.19
N LYS A 674 -31.78 4.65 8.90
CA LYS A 674 -31.33 5.72 9.80
C LYS A 674 -30.96 5.22 11.21
N THR A 675 -30.31 4.06 11.28
CA THR A 675 -29.94 3.42 12.54
C THR A 675 -28.44 3.15 12.59
N LEU A 676 -27.82 3.38 13.74
CA LEU A 676 -26.47 2.92 14.07
C LEU A 676 -26.55 2.12 15.38
N ARG A 677 -26.33 0.82 15.31
CA ARG A 677 -26.29 -0.05 16.49
C ARG A 677 -24.85 -0.17 16.99
N ILE A 678 -24.68 -0.08 18.29
CA ILE A 678 -23.43 -0.33 19.00
C ILE A 678 -23.69 -1.57 19.83
N VAL A 679 -23.14 -2.71 19.40
CA VAL A 679 -23.52 -4.02 19.95
C VAL A 679 -22.37 -4.56 20.79
N GLU A 680 -22.57 -4.76 22.08
CA GLU A 680 -21.61 -5.28 23.06
C GLU A 680 -20.19 -4.68 22.88
N PRO A 681 -20.04 -3.34 22.85
CA PRO A 681 -18.73 -2.73 22.66
C PRO A 681 -17.80 -3.18 23.80
N ALA A 682 -16.56 -3.53 23.47
CA ALA A 682 -15.60 -4.01 24.46
C ALA A 682 -14.20 -3.53 24.10
N LEU A 683 -13.64 -2.66 24.95
CA LEU A 683 -12.26 -2.18 24.80
C LEU A 683 -11.34 -3.02 25.69
N PRO A 684 -10.07 -3.22 25.30
CA PRO A 684 -9.09 -3.75 26.24
C PRO A 684 -8.76 -2.70 27.30
N GLU A 685 -8.49 -3.13 28.54
CA GLU A 685 -8.28 -2.23 29.68
C GLU A 685 -7.14 -1.23 29.45
N TRP A 686 -6.06 -1.64 28.78
CA TRP A 686 -4.90 -0.79 28.51
C TRP A 686 -5.19 0.38 27.57
N LEU A 687 -6.25 0.30 26.76
CA LEU A 687 -6.63 1.37 25.84
C LEU A 687 -7.44 2.48 26.54
N GLY A 688 -8.04 2.16 27.69
CA GLY A 688 -8.81 3.08 28.50
C GLY A 688 -10.07 3.60 27.78
N LYS A 689 -10.08 4.90 27.50
CA LYS A 689 -11.15 5.58 26.75
C LYS A 689 -10.81 5.71 25.27
N VAL A 690 -11.81 5.53 24.40
CA VAL A 690 -11.76 5.85 22.97
C VAL A 690 -12.81 6.90 22.65
N ILE A 691 -12.43 7.99 22.00
CA ILE A 691 -13.32 9.04 21.49
C ILE A 691 -13.23 9.03 19.97
N LEU A 692 -14.37 8.81 19.33
CA LEU A 692 -14.54 8.97 17.89
C LEU A 692 -15.28 10.28 17.63
N ARG A 693 -14.75 11.12 16.75
CA ARG A 693 -15.45 12.33 16.29
C ARG A 693 -15.72 12.29 14.80
N ASN A 694 -16.78 12.97 14.37
CA ASN A 694 -17.19 13.07 12.97
C ASN A 694 -17.47 11.69 12.34
N ILE A 695 -18.08 10.76 13.09
CA ILE A 695 -18.54 9.49 12.53
C ILE A 695 -19.80 9.75 11.71
N ARG A 696 -19.73 9.50 10.41
CA ARG A 696 -20.86 9.70 9.49
C ARG A 696 -21.62 8.42 9.24
N CYS A 697 -22.94 8.47 9.40
CA CYS A 697 -23.87 7.38 9.09
C CYS A 697 -25.11 7.96 8.40
N GLY A 698 -25.25 7.72 7.10
CA GLY A 698 -26.19 8.47 6.25
C GLY A 698 -25.87 9.96 6.26
N ASP A 699 -26.92 10.79 6.33
CA ASP A 699 -26.81 12.26 6.42
C ASP A 699 -26.50 12.76 7.84
N ALA A 700 -26.28 11.85 8.80
CA ALA A 700 -26.02 12.19 10.19
C ALA A 700 -24.54 12.09 10.55
N GLN A 701 -24.14 12.91 11.52
CA GLN A 701 -22.82 12.92 12.12
C GLN A 701 -22.94 12.69 13.62
N VAL A 702 -22.08 11.84 14.17
CA VAL A 702 -22.09 11.47 15.59
C VAL A 702 -20.68 11.49 16.15
N ASP A 703 -20.55 11.96 17.39
CA ASP A 703 -19.35 11.79 18.20
C ASP A 703 -19.67 10.80 19.32
N LEU A 704 -18.82 9.79 19.50
CA LEU A 704 -19.03 8.68 20.42
C LEU A 704 -17.83 8.55 21.37
N ALA A 705 -18.10 8.34 22.65
CA ALA A 705 -17.09 7.94 23.62
C ALA A 705 -17.36 6.51 24.08
N PHE A 706 -16.31 5.70 24.09
CA PHE A 706 -16.31 4.35 24.61
C PHE A 706 -15.37 4.28 25.79
N THR A 707 -15.80 3.67 26.88
CA THR A 707 -14.95 3.46 28.05
C THR A 707 -15.06 2.03 28.53
N SER A 708 -13.92 1.45 28.91
CA SER A 708 -13.86 0.21 29.67
C SER A 708 -13.27 0.50 31.05
N ARG A 709 -14.00 0.14 32.11
CA ARG A 709 -13.53 0.21 33.50
C ARG A 709 -13.95 -1.07 34.23
N GLY A 710 -12.98 -1.95 34.48
CA GLY A 710 -13.25 -3.30 34.97
C GLY A 710 -14.15 -4.06 33.99
N ASN A 711 -15.25 -4.65 34.47
CA ASN A 711 -16.19 -5.40 33.63
C ASN A 711 -17.26 -4.54 32.93
N LEU A 712 -17.26 -3.22 33.14
CA LEU A 712 -18.24 -2.30 32.54
C LEU A 712 -17.67 -1.70 31.26
N ASN A 713 -18.32 -2.00 30.14
CA ASN A 713 -18.10 -1.31 28.88
C ASN A 713 -19.30 -0.41 28.60
N THR A 714 -19.05 0.87 28.35
CA THR A 714 -20.10 1.84 28.04
C THR A 714 -19.80 2.56 26.74
N CYS A 715 -20.87 3.02 26.10
CA CYS A 715 -20.83 3.93 24.97
C CYS A 715 -21.69 5.15 25.30
N GLU A 716 -21.18 6.34 25.05
CA GLU A 716 -21.84 7.62 25.28
C GLU A 716 -21.88 8.41 23.98
N ILE A 717 -23.03 9.03 23.69
CA ILE A 717 -23.19 9.92 22.54
C ILE A 717 -22.78 11.32 23.01
N LEU A 718 -21.66 11.82 22.52
CA LEU A 718 -21.13 13.15 22.87
C LEU A 718 -21.81 14.26 22.07
N ASN A 719 -22.02 14.02 20.78
CA ASN A 719 -22.72 14.93 19.86
C ASN A 719 -23.48 14.10 18.81
N LYS A 720 -24.61 14.62 18.32
CA LYS A 720 -25.37 14.01 17.23
C LYS A 720 -26.10 15.05 16.41
N GLU A 721 -25.73 15.15 15.16
CA GLU A 721 -26.36 16.01 14.16
C GLU A 721 -27.05 15.14 13.11
N GLY A 722 -28.28 15.51 12.74
CA GLY A 722 -29.06 14.79 11.75
C GLY A 722 -29.95 13.65 12.29
N PRO A 723 -30.80 13.08 11.42
CA PRO A 723 -31.87 12.16 11.81
C PRO A 723 -31.35 10.72 11.91
N LEU A 724 -30.55 10.40 12.92
CA LEU A 724 -30.05 9.04 13.19
C LEU A 724 -30.51 8.55 14.57
N LYS A 725 -30.96 7.29 14.63
CA LYS A 725 -31.19 6.56 15.87
C LYS A 725 -29.93 5.77 16.23
N VAL A 726 -29.29 6.13 17.34
CA VAL A 726 -28.17 5.35 17.89
C VAL A 726 -28.74 4.41 18.95
N ILE A 727 -28.49 3.12 18.80
CA ILE A 727 -28.96 2.06 19.71
C ILE A 727 -27.74 1.43 20.35
N ILE A 728 -27.69 1.42 21.67
CA ILE A 728 -26.60 0.82 22.44
C ILE A 728 -27.15 -0.46 23.08
N GLU A 729 -26.55 -1.59 22.72
CA GLU A 729 -26.86 -2.91 23.23
C GLU A 729 -25.61 -3.38 23.99
N SER A 730 -25.73 -3.62 25.29
CA SER A 730 -24.60 -3.96 26.17
C SER A 730 -24.64 -5.40 26.59
#